data_AF-A0A7W7R885-F1
#
_entry.id   AF-A0A7W7R885-F1
#
_cell.length_a   1.000
_cell.length_b   1.000
_cell.length_c   1.000
_cell.angle_alpha   90.00
_cell.angle_beta   90.00
_cell.angle_gamma   90.00
#
_symmetry.space_group_name_H-M   'P 1'
#
loop_
_entity.id
_entity.type
_entity.pdbx_description
1 polymer ?
#
loop_
_entity_poly.entity_id
_entity_poly.type
_entity_poly.pdbx_seq_one_letter_code
_entity_poly.pdbx_strand_id
1 'polypeptide(L)'
;MPRQREELVAHYWQRFCVKNDTIGFFGPVGWGRLDRSVRGVVVESGRGLVAGSAVYFSSWSVDVLARVLEGEVGLREWLAPRRVPFLRVDGESVTVPGRPAQRVTPLVRRVLERCDGRSAARDIQLELGVDGELLADLVKRRWISWRLEVAADTYPERQLRSLLEQVGDPAVREAALAKLAILERGRDRVHAAGEDAEELSAALAALEADFAELTASAAQRAKGARTAPNRALVYSDCRRSATVRIGSAILDELLPLELCLTGARWMTHRFTEAVGARITAAYHRLRARQQTVDLGSLWFECLPAPHGESIADIDRIQGELRERWMRIIDAPPGARRVQRSAAGLAEQVREAFGEPGAGWSLSRYVSPDVMVIAEDLAAVERGEFELVLGELHVAMNTLGASLFVMQHPDRDELIAETTADFPGPRLVPMLPKELPAIKWSARSRPSLARPEDYEVALVDHTADPRRARTVLCAEVTVTEQAGRLVATLPDGAVFDVLDVFSHALTNRVMDRFTLRADADHSPRVTVDKMVVARESWRFAAGELAFATEKNEARRFVRARHWRDEAELPRYVFVVSPGEPRPFFVDFDSPVYVNIFAKAVRRLAAKDPAARLTVSEMLPTPEQAWLTDDQGNRYTSELRFVAVDQTAVEQAVAAPGQLKEGES
;
A
#
# COMPACT_ATOMS: atom_id res chain seq x y z
N MET A 1 -27.07 -14.70 -21.54
CA MET A 1 -26.72 -15.39 -20.29
C MET A 1 -25.46 -16.28 -20.39
N PRO A 2 -25.26 -17.16 -21.41
CA PRO A 2 -24.06 -18.02 -21.48
C PRO A 2 -22.74 -17.25 -21.65
N ARG A 3 -22.70 -16.28 -22.56
CA ARG A 3 -21.49 -15.50 -22.89
C ARG A 3 -20.94 -14.65 -21.74
N GLN A 4 -21.83 -14.08 -20.93
CA GLN A 4 -21.41 -13.32 -19.75
C GLN A 4 -20.76 -14.22 -18.69
N ARG A 5 -21.23 -15.47 -18.56
CA ARG A 5 -20.60 -16.47 -17.68
C ARG A 5 -19.26 -16.93 -18.24
N GLU A 6 -19.17 -17.16 -19.55
CA GLU A 6 -17.90 -17.50 -20.23
C GLU A 6 -16.85 -16.39 -20.05
N GLU A 7 -17.22 -15.12 -20.31
CA GLU A 7 -16.33 -13.97 -20.06
C GLU A 7 -15.90 -13.90 -18.59
N LEU A 8 -16.83 -14.14 -17.65
CA LEU A 8 -16.53 -14.14 -16.22
C LEU A 8 -15.54 -15.24 -15.83
N VAL A 9 -15.75 -16.46 -16.33
CA VAL A 9 -14.84 -17.59 -16.10
C VAL A 9 -13.47 -17.30 -16.69
N ALA A 10 -13.38 -16.78 -17.92
CA ALA A 10 -12.11 -16.40 -18.53
C ALA A 10 -11.39 -15.29 -17.73
N HIS A 11 -12.12 -14.35 -17.15
CA HIS A 11 -11.54 -13.35 -16.25
C HIS A 11 -10.97 -13.93 -14.96
N TYR A 12 -11.57 -15.00 -14.40
CA TYR A 12 -10.98 -15.70 -13.25
C TYR A 12 -9.84 -16.62 -13.67
N TRP A 13 -9.96 -17.30 -14.80
CA TRP A 13 -8.94 -18.21 -15.32
C TRP A 13 -7.60 -17.51 -15.53
N GLN A 14 -7.60 -16.31 -16.14
CA GLN A 14 -6.35 -15.53 -16.26
C GLN A 14 -5.75 -15.17 -14.89
N ARG A 15 -6.56 -14.98 -13.84
CA ARG A 15 -6.03 -14.67 -12.52
C ARG A 15 -5.34 -15.87 -11.87
N PHE A 16 -5.83 -17.08 -12.14
CA PHE A 16 -5.21 -18.31 -11.65
C PHE A 16 -3.94 -18.69 -12.41
N CYS A 17 -3.91 -18.44 -13.73
CA CYS A 17 -2.86 -19.03 -14.57
C CYS A 17 -1.73 -18.07 -14.94
N VAL A 18 -1.97 -16.75 -14.97
CA VAL A 18 -1.00 -15.81 -15.56
C VAL A 18 -0.78 -14.53 -14.74
N LYS A 19 -1.50 -14.31 -13.64
CA LYS A 19 -1.30 -13.14 -12.78
C LYS A 19 -0.77 -13.55 -11.42
N ASN A 20 0.24 -12.85 -10.95
CA ASN A 20 0.79 -13.03 -9.60
C ASN A 20 -0.02 -12.20 -8.57
N ASP A 21 -1.35 -12.27 -8.64
CA ASP A 21 -2.24 -11.53 -7.73
C ASP A 21 -2.11 -12.08 -6.30
N THR A 22 -1.59 -11.31 -5.34
CA THR A 22 -1.54 -11.77 -3.94
C THR A 22 -2.92 -11.67 -3.27
N ILE A 23 -3.75 -12.72 -3.34
CA ILE A 23 -5.10 -12.75 -2.75
C ILE A 23 -5.59 -14.18 -2.48
N GLY A 24 -5.86 -14.49 -1.21
CA GLY A 24 -6.37 -15.80 -0.80
C GLY A 24 -5.56 -16.95 -1.41
N PHE A 25 -6.26 -18.01 -1.85
CA PHE A 25 -5.63 -19.14 -2.55
C PHE A 25 -5.39 -18.89 -4.05
N PHE A 26 -5.89 -17.79 -4.62
CA PHE A 26 -5.66 -17.45 -6.03
C PHE A 26 -4.19 -17.08 -6.28
N GLY A 27 -3.56 -16.43 -5.31
CA GLY A 27 -2.12 -16.21 -5.26
C GLY A 27 -1.67 -16.18 -3.81
N PRO A 28 -1.42 -17.36 -3.22
CA PRO A 28 -0.96 -17.46 -1.85
C PRO A 28 0.44 -16.87 -1.70
N VAL A 29 0.72 -16.26 -0.56
CA VAL A 29 2.02 -15.64 -0.25
C VAL A 29 3.08 -16.73 -0.11
N GLY A 30 4.08 -16.72 -0.98
CA GLY A 30 5.28 -17.55 -0.86
C GLY A 30 6.39 -16.80 -0.14
N TRP A 31 7.02 -17.46 0.84
CA TRP A 31 8.21 -16.96 1.51
C TRP A 31 9.43 -17.80 1.09
N GLY A 32 10.53 -17.12 0.85
CA GLY A 32 11.81 -17.72 0.48
C GLY A 32 12.96 -17.02 1.17
N ARG A 33 14.15 -17.61 1.06
CA ARG A 33 15.39 -17.07 1.63
C ARG A 33 16.44 -16.85 0.56
N LEU A 34 17.24 -15.82 0.75
CA LEU A 34 18.51 -15.70 0.05
C LEU A 34 19.52 -16.61 0.73
N ASP A 35 20.19 -17.47 -0.03
CA ASP A 35 21.22 -18.37 0.52
C ASP A 35 22.41 -18.50 -0.44
N ARG A 36 23.48 -17.77 -0.13
CA ARG A 36 24.73 -17.74 -0.92
C ARG A 36 25.50 -19.07 -0.89
N SER A 37 25.15 -20.03 -0.03
CA SER A 37 25.76 -21.37 -0.04
C SER A 37 25.23 -22.26 -1.17
N VAL A 38 24.10 -21.88 -1.78
CA VAL A 38 23.52 -22.54 -2.95
C VAL A 38 23.94 -21.77 -4.19
N ARG A 39 24.28 -22.48 -5.26
CA ARG A 39 24.55 -21.85 -6.57
C ARG A 39 23.25 -21.47 -7.30
N GLY A 40 22.38 -22.43 -7.59
CA GLY A 40 21.14 -22.23 -8.33
C GLY A 40 19.94 -21.86 -7.44
N VAL A 41 18.81 -22.53 -7.66
CA VAL A 41 17.60 -22.37 -6.85
C VAL A 41 17.18 -23.72 -6.28
N VAL A 42 16.86 -23.74 -4.98
CA VAL A 42 16.27 -24.93 -4.34
C VAL A 42 14.81 -24.64 -4.04
N VAL A 43 13.92 -25.51 -4.51
CA VAL A 43 12.49 -25.47 -4.22
C VAL A 43 12.16 -26.62 -3.28
N GLU A 44 11.57 -26.29 -2.14
CA GLU A 44 10.93 -27.24 -1.25
C GLU A 44 9.44 -27.14 -1.49
N SER A 45 8.87 -28.03 -2.30
CA SER A 45 7.48 -27.92 -2.78
C SER A 45 6.42 -27.97 -1.67
N GLY A 46 6.77 -28.49 -0.50
CA GLY A 46 5.84 -28.78 0.59
C GLY A 46 4.81 -29.84 0.18
N ARG A 47 3.59 -29.73 0.70
CA ARG A 47 2.45 -30.57 0.30
C ARG A 47 1.28 -29.68 -0.11
N GLY A 48 0.70 -29.95 -1.27
CA GLY A 48 -0.40 -29.17 -1.86
C GLY A 48 -0.06 -27.70 -2.18
N LEU A 49 -1.10 -26.90 -2.47
CA LEU A 49 -0.91 -25.50 -2.85
C LEU A 49 -0.66 -24.59 -1.64
N VAL A 50 -1.37 -24.79 -0.53
CA VAL A 50 -1.41 -23.86 0.60
C VAL A 50 -1.00 -24.58 1.89
N ALA A 51 -0.04 -24.00 2.63
CA ALA A 51 0.40 -24.51 3.93
C ALA A 51 -0.43 -23.97 5.09
N GLY A 52 -1.14 -22.86 4.88
CA GLY A 52 -2.01 -22.26 5.88
C GLY A 52 -2.89 -21.17 5.28
N SER A 53 -4.09 -21.03 5.82
CA SER A 53 -5.06 -20.00 5.44
C SER A 53 -5.57 -19.33 6.71
N ALA A 54 -5.87 -18.04 6.63
CA ALA A 54 -6.50 -17.30 7.70
C ALA A 54 -7.65 -16.46 7.13
N VAL A 55 -8.75 -16.40 7.87
CA VAL A 55 -9.91 -15.56 7.56
C VAL A 55 -9.92 -14.39 8.53
N TYR A 56 -10.00 -13.18 7.99
CA TYR A 56 -9.95 -11.92 8.73
C TYR A 56 -11.22 -11.12 8.49
N PHE A 57 -11.59 -10.27 9.45
CA PHE A 57 -12.65 -9.30 9.23
C PHE A 57 -12.14 -8.10 8.44
N SER A 58 -12.94 -7.65 7.49
CA SER A 58 -12.79 -6.32 6.92
C SER A 58 -13.05 -5.26 8.00
N SER A 59 -12.18 -4.26 8.15
CA SER A 59 -12.34 -3.26 9.24
C SER A 59 -13.73 -2.62 9.29
N TRP A 60 -14.32 -2.33 8.13
CA TRP A 60 -15.64 -1.70 8.05
C TRP A 60 -16.76 -2.52 8.70
N SER A 61 -16.69 -3.86 8.70
CA SER A 61 -17.76 -4.69 9.27
C SER A 61 -17.73 -4.60 10.79
N VAL A 62 -16.55 -4.61 11.40
CA VAL A 62 -16.37 -4.38 12.84
C VAL A 62 -16.72 -2.95 13.22
N ASP A 63 -16.38 -1.95 12.40
CA ASP A 63 -16.78 -0.55 12.63
C ASP A 63 -18.31 -0.36 12.57
N VAL A 64 -19.02 -1.11 11.72
CA VAL A 64 -20.49 -1.11 11.69
C VAL A 64 -21.05 -1.69 12.99
N LEU A 65 -20.55 -2.85 13.43
CA LEU A 65 -20.96 -3.44 14.71
C LEU A 65 -20.68 -2.49 15.87
N ALA A 66 -19.49 -1.88 15.93
CA ALA A 66 -19.14 -0.91 16.96
C ALA A 66 -20.15 0.25 17.04
N ARG A 67 -20.57 0.81 15.90
CA ARG A 67 -21.62 1.85 15.85
C ARG A 67 -22.98 1.40 16.35
N VAL A 68 -23.34 0.13 16.16
CA VAL A 68 -24.59 -0.42 16.71
C VAL A 68 -24.49 -0.51 18.23
N LEU A 69 -23.38 -1.03 18.74
CA LEU A 69 -23.12 -1.15 20.17
C LEU A 69 -23.10 0.22 20.85
N GLU A 70 -22.54 1.26 20.22
CA GLU A 70 -22.57 2.65 20.72
C GLU A 70 -23.97 3.17 21.06
N GLY A 71 -24.99 2.69 20.34
CA GLY A 71 -26.39 3.08 20.53
C GLY A 71 -27.08 2.37 21.70
N GLU A 72 -26.43 1.39 22.31
CA GLU A 72 -27.03 0.61 23.40
C GLU A 72 -27.02 1.35 24.73
N VAL A 73 -28.11 1.19 25.47
CA VAL A 73 -28.29 1.82 26.77
C VAL A 73 -27.19 1.34 27.72
N GLY A 74 -26.53 2.29 28.37
CA GLY A 74 -25.50 2.02 29.37
C GLY A 74 -24.08 1.85 28.82
N LEU A 75 -23.85 1.68 27.51
CA LEU A 75 -22.47 1.52 27.01
C LEU A 75 -21.68 2.84 26.99
N ARG A 76 -22.37 3.94 26.64
CA ARG A 76 -21.74 5.24 26.34
C ARG A 76 -20.91 5.80 27.51
N GLU A 77 -21.32 5.57 28.76
CA GLU A 77 -20.61 6.06 29.95
C GLU A 77 -19.23 5.40 30.15
N TRP A 78 -19.06 4.17 29.63
CA TRP A 78 -17.80 3.41 29.71
C TRP A 78 -16.84 3.72 28.56
N LEU A 79 -17.30 4.45 27.53
CA LEU A 79 -16.45 4.86 26.41
C LEU A 79 -15.54 6.01 26.83
N ALA A 80 -14.26 5.93 26.44
CA ALA A 80 -13.28 6.96 26.73
C ALA A 80 -13.29 8.05 25.63
N PRO A 81 -13.70 9.29 25.94
CA PRO A 81 -13.61 10.39 24.98
C PRO A 81 -12.15 10.75 24.71
N ARG A 82 -11.88 11.25 23.50
CA ARG A 82 -10.54 11.68 23.07
C ARG A 82 -10.56 13.02 22.36
N ARG A 83 -9.55 13.85 22.58
CA ARG A 83 -9.38 15.10 21.85
C ARG A 83 -9.23 14.84 20.34
N VAL A 84 -9.77 15.75 19.51
CA VAL A 84 -9.47 15.73 18.08
C VAL A 84 -7.99 16.09 17.87
N PRO A 85 -7.27 15.48 16.90
CA PRO A 85 -5.80 15.57 16.87
C PRO A 85 -5.22 16.98 16.69
N PHE A 86 -5.97 17.84 16.01
CA PHE A 86 -5.57 19.21 15.70
C PHE A 86 -6.17 20.24 16.67
N LEU A 87 -6.73 19.82 17.81
CA LEU A 87 -7.14 20.75 18.87
C LEU A 87 -5.95 21.06 19.77
N ARG A 88 -5.47 22.30 19.72
CA ARG A 88 -4.46 22.81 20.64
C ARG A 88 -5.12 23.38 21.88
N VAL A 89 -4.64 22.98 23.06
CA VAL A 89 -5.00 23.55 24.36
C VAL A 89 -3.79 24.33 24.88
N ASP A 90 -3.92 25.64 25.04
CA ASP A 90 -2.85 26.54 25.48
C ASP A 90 -3.37 27.49 26.54
N GLY A 91 -2.95 27.29 27.79
CA GLY A 91 -3.43 28.08 28.92
C GLY A 91 -4.95 27.98 29.11
N GLU A 92 -5.64 29.12 29.03
CA GLU A 92 -7.10 29.22 29.06
C GLU A 92 -7.73 29.32 27.66
N SER A 93 -7.01 28.89 26.63
CA SER A 93 -7.46 29.00 25.24
C SER A 93 -7.40 27.66 24.51
N VAL A 94 -8.35 27.45 23.61
CA VAL A 94 -8.33 26.34 22.66
C VAL A 94 -8.34 26.86 21.24
N THR A 95 -7.54 26.25 20.37
CA THR A 95 -7.40 26.65 18.97
C THR A 95 -7.50 25.41 18.09
N VAL A 96 -8.15 25.56 16.95
CA VAL A 96 -8.14 24.59 15.85
C VAL A 96 -7.68 25.31 14.58
N PRO A 97 -7.02 24.63 13.63
CA PRO A 97 -6.56 25.26 12.39
C PRO A 97 -7.66 26.04 11.66
N GLY A 98 -7.34 27.27 11.25
CA GLY A 98 -8.24 28.15 10.51
C GLY A 98 -9.37 28.79 11.33
N ARG A 99 -9.39 28.66 12.67
CA ARG A 99 -10.36 29.35 13.54
C ARG A 99 -9.67 30.22 14.59
N PRO A 100 -10.32 31.31 15.04
CA PRO A 100 -9.80 32.10 16.14
C PRO A 100 -9.76 31.28 17.44
N ALA A 101 -8.80 31.62 18.31
CA ALA A 101 -8.69 31.03 19.64
C ALA A 101 -9.96 31.31 20.46
N GLN A 102 -10.43 30.29 21.18
CA GLN A 102 -11.61 30.38 22.04
C GLN A 102 -11.20 30.24 23.50
N ARG A 103 -11.67 31.15 24.36
CA ARG A 103 -11.42 31.06 25.79
C ARG A 103 -12.21 29.89 26.40
N VAL A 104 -11.56 29.14 27.28
CA VAL A 104 -12.16 28.04 28.04
C VAL A 104 -11.98 28.26 29.53
N THR A 105 -12.90 27.72 30.33
CA THR A 105 -12.77 27.75 31.79
C THR A 105 -11.71 26.74 32.25
N PRO A 106 -11.14 26.89 33.45
CA PRO A 106 -10.23 25.90 34.03
C PRO A 106 -10.83 24.50 34.11
N LEU A 107 -12.15 24.39 34.33
CA LEU A 107 -12.87 23.12 34.34
C LEU A 107 -12.90 22.47 32.95
N VAL A 108 -13.25 23.22 31.91
CA VAL A 108 -13.27 22.72 30.52
C VAL A 108 -11.88 22.27 30.08
N ARG A 109 -10.84 23.03 30.45
CA ARG A 109 -9.45 22.65 30.20
C ARG A 109 -9.12 21.29 30.81
N ARG A 110 -9.41 21.09 32.10
CA ARG A 110 -9.17 19.80 32.79
C ARG A 110 -9.94 18.66 32.12
N VAL A 111 -11.19 18.88 31.71
CA VAL A 111 -11.96 17.86 30.97
C VAL A 111 -11.27 17.49 29.66
N LEU A 112 -10.80 18.47 28.88
CA LEU A 112 -10.06 18.22 27.64
C LEU A 112 -8.75 17.45 27.89
N GLU A 113 -8.01 17.77 28.95
CA GLU A 113 -6.78 17.05 29.35
C GLU A 113 -7.06 15.59 29.71
N ARG A 114 -8.23 15.28 30.30
CA ARG A 114 -8.66 13.91 30.61
C ARG A 114 -9.33 13.18 29.44
N CYS A 115 -9.64 13.87 28.34
CA CYS A 115 -10.12 13.26 27.09
C CYS A 115 -8.92 12.71 26.30
N ASP A 116 -8.29 11.67 26.84
CA ASP A 116 -7.09 11.00 26.34
C ASP A 116 -7.39 9.70 25.57
N GLY A 117 -8.66 9.31 25.47
CA GLY A 117 -9.08 8.03 24.87
C GLY A 117 -8.82 6.81 25.77
N ARG A 118 -8.39 7.01 27.02
CA ARG A 118 -8.13 5.95 28.01
C ARG A 118 -9.06 6.06 29.21
N SER A 119 -9.35 7.28 29.66
CA SER A 119 -10.21 7.55 30.81
C SER A 119 -11.68 7.47 30.39
N ALA A 120 -12.46 6.58 31.00
CA ALA A 120 -13.88 6.43 30.67
C ALA A 120 -14.66 7.72 30.98
N ALA A 121 -15.69 8.03 30.19
CA ALA A 121 -16.51 9.23 30.40
C ALA A 121 -17.08 9.30 31.82
N ARG A 122 -17.49 8.17 32.39
CA ARG A 122 -17.96 8.05 33.78
C ARG A 122 -16.89 8.49 34.78
N ASP A 123 -15.66 8.03 34.62
CA ASP A 123 -14.57 8.34 35.54
C ASP A 123 -14.22 9.83 35.47
N ILE A 124 -14.22 10.41 34.27
CA ILE A 124 -14.01 11.86 34.07
C ILE A 124 -15.11 12.66 34.77
N GLN A 125 -16.37 12.24 34.64
CA GLN A 125 -17.52 12.89 35.30
C GLN A 125 -17.41 12.84 36.82
N LEU A 126 -17.06 11.67 37.38
CA LEU A 126 -16.89 11.49 38.82
C LEU A 126 -15.68 12.26 39.37
N GLU A 127 -14.53 12.20 38.69
CA GLU A 127 -13.28 12.85 39.10
C GLU A 127 -13.40 14.38 39.10
N LEU A 128 -14.05 14.95 38.07
CA LEU A 128 -14.10 16.39 37.86
C LEU A 128 -15.43 17.04 38.29
N GLY A 129 -16.41 16.26 38.75
CA GLY A 129 -17.72 16.74 39.15
C GLY A 129 -18.49 17.39 37.99
N VAL A 130 -18.37 16.83 36.78
CA VAL A 130 -19.04 17.32 35.57
C VAL A 130 -20.14 16.35 35.14
N ASP A 131 -21.15 16.87 34.44
CA ASP A 131 -22.17 16.03 33.82
C ASP A 131 -21.79 15.59 32.39
N GLY A 132 -22.58 14.66 31.85
CA GLY A 132 -22.45 14.22 30.47
C GLY A 132 -22.85 15.28 29.44
N GLU A 133 -23.58 16.33 29.83
CA GLU A 133 -23.96 17.42 28.93
C GLU A 133 -22.76 18.23 28.50
N LEU A 134 -21.80 18.47 29.42
CA LEU A 134 -20.54 19.11 29.08
C LEU A 134 -19.75 18.32 28.03
N LEU A 135 -19.60 17.01 28.20
CA LEU A 135 -18.95 16.16 27.19
C LEU A 135 -19.69 16.21 25.85
N ALA A 136 -21.03 16.19 25.88
CA ALA A 136 -21.84 16.34 24.68
C ALA A 136 -21.67 17.71 23.99
N ASP A 137 -21.49 18.80 24.75
CA ASP A 137 -21.17 20.12 24.20
C ASP A 137 -19.80 20.13 23.52
N LEU A 138 -18.78 19.51 24.14
CA LEU A 138 -17.44 19.40 23.54
C LEU A 138 -17.45 18.58 22.24
N VAL A 139 -18.29 17.54 22.15
CA VAL A 139 -18.54 16.81 20.90
C VAL A 139 -19.21 17.72 19.86
N LYS A 140 -20.24 18.49 20.23
CA LYS A 140 -20.91 19.44 19.31
C LYS A 140 -19.95 20.49 18.76
N ARG A 141 -19.01 20.97 19.59
CA ARG A 141 -17.94 21.90 19.19
C ARG A 141 -16.86 21.26 18.33
N ARG A 142 -16.86 19.92 18.20
CA ARG A 142 -15.83 19.12 17.53
C ARG A 142 -14.45 19.26 18.17
N TRP A 143 -14.41 19.35 19.50
CA TRP A 143 -13.16 19.37 20.27
C TRP A 143 -12.75 17.97 20.73
N ILE A 144 -13.73 17.09 20.93
CA ILE A 144 -13.51 15.69 21.28
C ILE A 144 -14.35 14.77 20.38
N SER A 145 -13.89 13.53 20.24
CA SER A 145 -14.70 12.38 19.82
C SER A 145 -15.11 11.60 21.07
N TRP A 146 -16.36 11.15 21.12
CA TRP A 146 -16.88 10.29 22.19
C TRP A 146 -17.74 9.19 21.56
N ARG A 147 -17.04 8.13 21.14
CA ARG A 147 -17.49 7.01 20.30
C ARG A 147 -16.68 5.75 20.64
N LEU A 148 -17.20 4.58 20.29
CA LEU A 148 -16.51 3.30 20.38
C LEU A 148 -15.64 3.12 19.14
N GLU A 149 -14.47 3.76 19.16
CA GLU A 149 -13.56 3.77 18.02
C GLU A 149 -12.56 2.62 18.13
N VAL A 150 -12.73 1.61 17.28
CA VAL A 150 -11.80 0.49 17.17
C VAL A 150 -10.52 0.97 16.48
N ALA A 151 -9.34 0.63 17.00
CA ALA A 151 -8.08 0.94 16.33
C ALA A 151 -8.01 0.28 14.94
N ALA A 152 -7.18 0.83 14.04
CA ALA A 152 -6.81 0.11 12.83
C ALA A 152 -5.99 -1.11 13.23
N ASP A 153 -6.56 -2.30 13.05
CA ASP A 153 -5.86 -3.57 13.25
C ASP A 153 -6.17 -4.60 12.16
N THR A 154 -5.35 -5.64 12.06
CA THR A 154 -5.61 -6.82 11.22
C THR A 154 -6.71 -7.68 11.85
N TYR A 155 -6.78 -7.70 13.19
CA TYR A 155 -7.80 -8.33 13.99
C TYR A 155 -8.65 -7.28 14.74
N PRO A 156 -9.41 -6.43 14.02
CA PRO A 156 -10.20 -5.37 14.64
C PRO A 156 -11.22 -5.90 15.66
N GLU A 157 -11.69 -7.15 15.50
CA GLU A 157 -12.58 -7.81 16.45
C GLU A 157 -11.93 -8.03 17.82
N ARG A 158 -10.62 -8.31 17.86
CA ARG A 158 -9.87 -8.47 19.13
C ARG A 158 -9.74 -7.14 19.86
N GLN A 159 -9.54 -6.06 19.10
CA GLN A 159 -9.52 -4.71 19.65
C GLN A 159 -10.89 -4.31 20.20
N LEU A 160 -11.96 -4.56 19.44
CA LEU A 160 -13.33 -4.33 19.92
C LEU A 160 -13.63 -5.13 21.19
N ARG A 161 -13.26 -6.43 21.23
CA ARG A 161 -13.37 -7.28 22.42
C ARG A 161 -12.66 -6.68 23.64
N SER A 162 -11.39 -6.27 23.48
CA SER A 162 -10.61 -5.65 24.56
C SER A 162 -11.26 -4.37 25.10
N LEU A 163 -11.89 -3.56 24.23
CA LEU A 163 -12.63 -2.37 24.64
C LEU A 163 -13.91 -2.73 25.42
N LEU A 164 -14.66 -3.73 24.95
CA LEU A 164 -15.89 -4.18 25.63
C LEU A 164 -15.60 -4.83 26.99
N GLU A 165 -14.48 -5.54 27.14
CA GLU A 165 -14.09 -6.17 28.41
C GLU A 165 -13.79 -5.15 29.52
N GLN A 166 -13.50 -3.89 29.18
CA GLN A 166 -13.30 -2.80 30.14
C GLN A 166 -14.61 -2.21 30.67
N VAL A 167 -15.76 -2.61 30.12
CA VAL A 167 -17.08 -2.17 30.60
C VAL A 167 -17.33 -2.77 31.98
N GLY A 168 -17.48 -1.89 32.98
CA GLY A 168 -17.62 -2.30 34.38
C GLY A 168 -18.97 -2.92 34.72
N ASP A 169 -20.04 -2.55 34.01
CA ASP A 169 -21.37 -3.17 34.17
C ASP A 169 -21.42 -4.54 33.45
N PRO A 170 -21.58 -5.66 34.20
CA PRO A 170 -21.63 -6.98 33.60
C PRO A 170 -22.78 -7.17 32.60
N ALA A 171 -23.97 -6.60 32.86
CA ALA A 171 -25.11 -6.79 31.97
C ALA A 171 -24.87 -6.13 30.60
N VAL A 172 -24.32 -4.92 30.60
CA VAL A 172 -23.95 -4.20 29.38
C VAL A 172 -22.81 -4.92 28.65
N ARG A 173 -21.76 -5.32 29.40
CA ARG A 173 -20.59 -6.02 28.84
C ARG A 173 -20.97 -7.34 28.17
N GLU A 174 -21.66 -8.22 28.88
CA GLU A 174 -21.99 -9.56 28.37
C GLU A 174 -22.93 -9.48 27.16
N ALA A 175 -23.88 -8.54 27.15
CA ALA A 175 -24.77 -8.31 26.01
C ALA A 175 -23.99 -7.86 24.75
N ALA A 176 -23.05 -6.93 24.90
CA ALA A 176 -22.22 -6.47 23.79
C ALA A 176 -21.25 -7.56 23.28
N LEU A 177 -20.61 -8.30 24.20
CA LEU A 177 -19.72 -9.41 23.87
C LEU A 177 -20.46 -10.55 23.17
N ALA A 178 -21.71 -10.82 23.54
CA ALA A 178 -22.53 -11.84 22.88
C ALA A 178 -22.77 -11.53 21.39
N LYS A 179 -22.98 -10.25 21.04
CA LYS A 179 -23.15 -9.80 19.65
C LYS A 179 -21.87 -9.95 18.83
N LEU A 180 -20.73 -9.58 19.40
CA LEU A 180 -19.42 -9.80 18.77
C LEU A 180 -19.16 -11.30 18.53
N ALA A 181 -19.48 -12.13 19.52
CA ALA A 181 -19.26 -13.57 19.44
C ALA A 181 -20.09 -14.26 18.34
N ILE A 182 -21.25 -13.71 17.95
CA ILE A 182 -22.01 -14.21 16.79
C ILE A 182 -21.18 -14.07 15.51
N LEU A 183 -20.60 -12.88 15.26
CA LEU A 183 -19.78 -12.65 14.08
C LEU A 183 -18.51 -13.49 14.11
N GLU A 184 -17.81 -13.57 15.25
CA GLU A 184 -16.60 -14.38 15.40
C GLU A 184 -16.87 -15.86 15.07
N ARG A 185 -17.95 -16.44 15.62
CA ARG A 185 -18.37 -17.81 15.25
C ARG A 185 -18.69 -17.94 13.76
N GLY A 186 -19.30 -16.93 13.16
CA GLY A 186 -19.56 -16.89 11.72
C GLY A 186 -18.27 -16.91 10.89
N ARG A 187 -17.27 -16.10 11.24
CA ARG A 187 -15.93 -16.14 10.64
C ARG A 187 -15.27 -17.49 10.84
N ASP A 188 -15.37 -18.09 12.02
CA ASP A 188 -14.76 -19.39 12.32
C ASP A 188 -15.41 -20.52 11.50
N ARG A 189 -16.73 -20.47 11.25
CA ARG A 189 -17.41 -21.36 10.30
C ARG A 189 -16.89 -21.18 8.87
N VAL A 190 -16.69 -19.93 8.42
CA VAL A 190 -16.12 -19.64 7.09
C VAL A 190 -14.70 -20.19 6.98
N HIS A 191 -13.90 -20.10 8.04
CA HIS A 191 -12.56 -20.68 8.07
C HIS A 191 -12.60 -22.22 8.05
N ALA A 192 -13.48 -22.84 8.84
CA ALA A 192 -13.61 -24.29 8.95
C ALA A 192 -14.09 -24.96 7.66
N ALA A 193 -14.91 -24.28 6.84
CA ALA A 193 -15.37 -24.78 5.54
C ALA A 193 -14.22 -25.07 4.55
N GLY A 194 -13.06 -24.41 4.72
CA GLY A 194 -11.85 -24.71 3.95
C GLY A 194 -12.04 -24.62 2.44
N GLU A 195 -11.82 -25.74 1.75
CA GLU A 195 -11.91 -25.86 0.28
C GLU A 195 -13.28 -26.37 -0.21
N ASP A 196 -14.21 -26.68 0.69
CA ASP A 196 -15.56 -27.12 0.31
C ASP A 196 -16.39 -25.91 -0.16
N ALA A 197 -16.68 -25.87 -1.47
CA ALA A 197 -17.38 -24.75 -2.08
C ALA A 197 -18.84 -24.59 -1.60
N GLU A 198 -19.52 -25.69 -1.27
CA GLU A 198 -20.91 -25.66 -0.81
C GLU A 198 -20.96 -25.20 0.65
N GLU A 199 -20.13 -25.78 1.52
CA GLU A 199 -20.02 -25.36 2.92
C GLU A 199 -19.55 -23.91 3.04
N LEU A 200 -18.57 -23.49 2.23
CA LEU A 200 -18.07 -22.11 2.23
C LEU A 200 -19.16 -21.12 1.83
N SER A 201 -19.92 -21.44 0.77
CA SER A 201 -21.03 -20.60 0.32
C SER A 201 -22.12 -20.49 1.39
N ALA A 202 -22.46 -21.60 2.06
CA ALA A 202 -23.42 -21.62 3.15
C ALA A 202 -22.93 -20.82 4.37
N ALA A 203 -21.67 -20.97 4.76
CA ALA A 203 -21.08 -20.26 5.89
C ALA A 203 -21.00 -18.75 5.65
N LEU A 204 -20.64 -18.31 4.44
CA LEU A 204 -20.67 -16.89 4.06
C LEU A 204 -22.09 -16.34 4.11
N ALA A 205 -23.07 -17.03 3.53
CA ALA A 205 -24.46 -16.59 3.56
C ALA A 205 -25.01 -16.49 5.00
N ALA A 206 -24.68 -17.45 5.87
CA ALA A 206 -25.06 -17.41 7.28
C ALA A 206 -24.43 -16.21 8.02
N LEU A 207 -23.13 -15.96 7.82
CA LEU A 207 -22.46 -14.79 8.40
C LEU A 207 -23.06 -13.47 7.90
N GLU A 208 -23.40 -13.39 6.61
CA GLU A 208 -24.06 -12.22 6.02
C GLU A 208 -25.45 -11.99 6.62
N ALA A 209 -26.23 -13.05 6.86
CA ALA A 209 -27.53 -12.99 7.51
C ALA A 209 -27.41 -12.54 8.97
N ASP A 210 -26.52 -13.16 9.75
CA ASP A 210 -26.25 -12.81 11.15
C ASP A 210 -25.84 -11.32 11.27
N PHE A 211 -24.99 -10.84 10.36
CA PHE A 211 -24.58 -9.43 10.33
C PHE A 211 -25.74 -8.48 9.98
N ALA A 212 -26.55 -8.83 8.98
CA ALA A 212 -27.69 -8.02 8.58
C ALA A 212 -28.74 -7.91 9.69
N GLU A 213 -29.00 -9.01 10.41
CA GLU A 213 -29.89 -9.04 11.57
C GLU A 213 -29.36 -8.16 12.71
N LEU A 214 -28.07 -8.30 13.06
CA LEU A 214 -27.47 -7.54 14.15
C LEU A 214 -27.38 -6.04 13.89
N THR A 215 -27.10 -5.64 12.65
CA THR A 215 -26.70 -4.25 12.35
C THR A 215 -27.67 -3.47 11.48
N ALA A 216 -28.74 -4.12 11.00
CA ALA A 216 -29.69 -3.56 10.03
C ALA A 216 -28.99 -2.93 8.80
N SER A 217 -27.84 -3.48 8.40
CA SER A 217 -26.99 -2.96 7.34
C SER A 217 -26.68 -4.05 6.31
N ALA A 218 -26.41 -3.65 5.06
CA ALA A 218 -26.03 -4.60 4.02
C ALA A 218 -24.67 -5.26 4.34
N ALA A 219 -24.62 -6.59 4.20
CA ALA A 219 -23.41 -7.39 4.44
C ALA A 219 -22.36 -7.30 3.32
N GLN A 220 -22.67 -6.61 2.22
CA GLN A 220 -21.74 -6.36 1.13
C GLN A 220 -21.81 -4.91 0.67
N ARG A 221 -20.64 -4.25 0.61
CA ARG A 221 -20.55 -2.87 0.09
C ARG A 221 -20.63 -2.85 -1.43
N ALA A 222 -21.33 -1.86 -1.98
CA ALA A 222 -21.43 -1.67 -3.42
C ALA A 222 -20.07 -1.34 -4.05
N LYS A 223 -19.81 -1.84 -5.26
CA LYS A 223 -18.61 -1.48 -6.03
C LYS A 223 -18.73 -0.03 -6.52
N GLY A 224 -17.69 0.78 -6.31
CA GLY A 224 -17.67 2.15 -6.82
C GLY A 224 -16.37 2.89 -6.48
N ALA A 225 -16.15 4.04 -7.09
CA ALA A 225 -14.95 4.87 -6.87
C ALA A 225 -14.81 5.38 -5.42
N ARG A 226 -15.92 5.42 -4.67
CA ARG A 226 -15.96 5.83 -3.25
C ARG A 226 -15.89 4.65 -2.27
N THR A 227 -15.78 3.41 -2.76
CA THR A 227 -15.69 2.23 -1.91
C THR A 227 -14.27 1.69 -1.98
N ALA A 228 -13.63 1.53 -0.84
CA ALA A 228 -12.34 0.85 -0.75
C ALA A 228 -12.47 -0.62 -1.20
N PRO A 229 -11.36 -1.28 -1.57
CA PRO A 229 -11.34 -2.73 -1.73
C PRO A 229 -11.79 -3.45 -0.46
N ASN A 230 -11.96 -4.77 -0.53
CA ASN A 230 -12.45 -5.57 0.59
C ASN A 230 -13.92 -5.26 0.97
N ARG A 231 -14.83 -5.50 0.00
CA ARG A 231 -16.26 -5.15 0.10
C ARG A 231 -17.10 -6.13 0.92
N ALA A 232 -16.60 -7.35 1.13
CA ALA A 232 -17.27 -8.39 1.93
C ALA A 232 -16.98 -8.18 3.42
N LEU A 233 -17.71 -8.91 4.29
CA LEU A 233 -17.51 -8.86 5.74
C LEU A 233 -16.14 -9.41 6.17
N VAL A 234 -15.68 -10.44 5.47
CA VAL A 234 -14.44 -11.17 5.71
C VAL A 234 -13.65 -11.34 4.42
N TYR A 235 -12.35 -11.60 4.56
CA TYR A 235 -11.45 -11.96 3.49
C TYR A 235 -10.49 -13.04 3.98
N SER A 236 -9.90 -13.78 3.05
CA SER A 236 -8.86 -14.76 3.36
C SER A 236 -7.53 -14.41 2.71
N ASP A 237 -6.46 -14.72 3.44
CA ASP A 237 -5.09 -14.73 2.92
C ASP A 237 -4.47 -16.10 3.20
N CYS A 238 -3.72 -16.61 2.22
CA CYS A 238 -3.12 -17.94 2.26
C CYS A 238 -1.60 -17.85 2.16
N ARG A 239 -0.89 -18.79 2.80
CA ARG A 239 0.56 -18.99 2.68
C ARG A 239 0.82 -20.19 1.78
N ARG A 240 1.68 -20.02 0.77
CA ARG A 240 2.08 -21.06 -0.18
C ARG A 240 2.81 -22.18 0.58
N SER A 241 2.57 -23.44 0.21
CA SER A 241 3.34 -24.58 0.75
C SER A 241 4.78 -24.60 0.28
N ALA A 242 5.00 -24.29 -1.01
CA ALA A 242 6.32 -24.24 -1.58
C ALA A 242 7.14 -23.07 -1.01
N THR A 243 8.37 -23.35 -0.58
CA THR A 243 9.38 -22.36 -0.20
C THR A 243 10.58 -22.44 -1.12
N VAL A 244 11.31 -21.33 -1.24
CA VAL A 244 12.42 -21.22 -2.19
C VAL A 244 13.67 -20.70 -1.48
N ARG A 245 14.83 -21.29 -1.80
CA ARG A 245 16.15 -20.72 -1.51
C ARG A 245 16.76 -20.22 -2.81
N ILE A 246 17.03 -18.92 -2.88
CA ILE A 246 17.64 -18.25 -4.03
C ILE A 246 19.15 -18.17 -3.81
N GLY A 247 19.91 -18.82 -4.69
CA GLY A 247 21.36 -18.93 -4.62
C GLY A 247 22.13 -17.81 -5.32
N SER A 248 23.47 -17.94 -5.28
CA SER A 248 24.40 -16.94 -5.79
C SER A 248 24.21 -16.63 -7.28
N ALA A 249 23.87 -17.61 -8.11
CA ALA A 249 23.73 -17.41 -9.55
C ALA A 249 22.67 -16.33 -9.88
N ILE A 250 21.51 -16.35 -9.22
CA ILE A 250 20.49 -15.30 -9.40
C ILE A 250 20.97 -13.98 -8.79
N LEU A 251 21.53 -14.03 -7.58
CA LEU A 251 21.97 -12.83 -6.87
C LEU A 251 23.02 -12.02 -7.64
N ASP A 252 23.98 -12.70 -8.27
CA ASP A 252 25.05 -12.08 -9.05
C ASP A 252 24.50 -11.37 -10.30
N GLU A 253 23.37 -11.85 -10.84
CA GLU A 253 22.71 -11.29 -12.03
C GLU A 253 21.66 -10.20 -11.68
N LEU A 254 21.49 -9.86 -10.39
CA LEU A 254 20.66 -8.73 -9.96
C LEU A 254 21.37 -7.37 -10.08
N LEU A 255 22.68 -7.34 -10.42
CA LEU A 255 23.48 -6.12 -10.54
C LEU A 255 22.82 -4.99 -11.37
N PRO A 256 22.11 -5.25 -12.49
CA PRO A 256 21.41 -4.20 -13.23
C PRO A 256 20.39 -3.40 -12.40
N LEU A 257 19.87 -3.96 -11.30
CA LEU A 257 18.98 -3.23 -10.40
C LEU A 257 19.66 -2.00 -9.80
N GLU A 258 20.97 -2.01 -9.55
CA GLU A 258 21.68 -0.86 -8.98
C GLU A 258 21.49 0.41 -9.83
N LEU A 259 21.46 0.25 -11.16
CA LEU A 259 21.21 1.35 -12.09
C LEU A 259 19.79 1.90 -11.92
N CYS A 260 18.80 1.02 -11.78
CA CYS A 260 17.41 1.40 -11.54
C CYS A 260 17.23 2.05 -10.16
N LEU A 261 17.86 1.50 -9.12
CA LEU A 261 17.84 2.02 -7.75
C LEU A 261 18.44 3.44 -7.69
N THR A 262 19.53 3.69 -8.43
CA THR A 262 20.12 5.03 -8.56
C THR A 262 19.13 6.02 -9.18
N GLY A 263 18.45 5.63 -10.26
CA GLY A 263 17.40 6.45 -10.87
C GLY A 263 16.18 6.68 -9.95
N ALA A 264 15.78 5.66 -9.17
CA ALA A 264 14.70 5.78 -8.19
C ALA A 264 15.06 6.74 -7.06
N ARG A 265 16.29 6.66 -6.52
CA ARG A 265 16.82 7.61 -5.53
C ARG A 265 16.77 9.02 -6.07
N TRP A 266 17.28 9.25 -7.28
CA TRP A 266 17.19 10.57 -7.93
C TRP A 266 15.75 11.07 -8.02
N MET A 267 14.80 10.25 -8.48
CA MET A 267 13.38 10.63 -8.59
C MET A 267 12.80 11.07 -7.23
N THR A 268 13.05 10.29 -6.16
CA THR A 268 12.56 10.64 -4.81
C THR A 268 13.23 11.90 -4.26
N HIS A 269 14.50 12.11 -4.58
CA HIS A 269 15.25 13.31 -4.18
C HIS A 269 14.68 14.56 -4.85
N ARG A 270 14.49 14.55 -6.17
CA ARG A 270 13.90 15.68 -6.91
C ARG A 270 12.48 16.00 -6.44
N PHE A 271 11.70 14.97 -6.11
CA PHE A 271 10.36 15.17 -5.57
C PHE A 271 10.39 15.76 -4.15
N THR A 272 11.34 15.33 -3.34
CA THR A 272 11.59 15.88 -2.00
C THR A 272 11.93 17.38 -2.06
N GLU A 273 12.80 17.80 -2.97
CA GLU A 273 13.13 19.22 -3.13
C GLU A 273 11.90 20.06 -3.52
N ALA A 274 11.13 19.59 -4.50
CA ALA A 274 9.94 20.29 -4.99
C ALA A 274 8.88 20.45 -3.89
N VAL A 275 8.58 19.37 -3.16
CA VAL A 275 7.58 19.40 -2.08
C VAL A 275 8.10 20.14 -0.85
N GLY A 276 9.36 19.91 -0.46
CA GLY A 276 10.01 20.55 0.68
C GLY A 276 9.96 22.07 0.58
N ALA A 277 10.29 22.63 -0.59
CA ALA A 277 10.20 24.08 -0.82
C ALA A 277 8.78 24.64 -0.58
N ARG A 278 7.74 23.88 -0.98
CA ARG A 278 6.34 24.30 -0.80
C ARG A 278 5.86 24.19 0.64
N ILE A 279 6.29 23.16 1.37
CA ILE A 279 6.02 23.02 2.81
C ILE A 279 6.72 24.14 3.58
N THR A 280 7.97 24.46 3.25
CA THR A 280 8.70 25.60 3.83
C THR A 280 7.99 26.92 3.56
N ALA A 281 7.50 27.16 2.35
CA ALA A 281 6.69 28.34 2.04
C ALA A 281 5.39 28.40 2.87
N ALA A 282 4.72 27.27 3.09
CA ALA A 282 3.54 27.19 3.96
C ALA A 282 3.87 27.51 5.42
N TYR A 283 4.98 26.99 5.93
CA TYR A 283 5.48 27.32 7.26
C TYR A 283 5.77 28.82 7.41
N HIS A 284 6.45 29.47 6.46
CA HIS A 284 6.71 30.90 6.55
C HIS A 284 5.43 31.75 6.55
N ARG A 285 4.40 31.37 5.77
CA ARG A 285 3.09 32.04 5.82
C ARG A 285 2.45 31.92 7.20
N LEU A 286 2.54 30.75 7.83
CA LEU A 286 2.05 30.52 9.20
C LEU A 286 2.84 31.34 10.22
N ARG A 287 4.17 31.33 10.14
CA ARG A 287 5.06 32.11 11.04
C ARG A 287 4.79 33.61 10.99
N ALA A 288 4.42 34.14 9.84
CA ALA A 288 4.08 35.56 9.70
C ALA A 288 2.80 35.95 10.48
N ARG A 289 1.93 34.99 10.80
CA ARG A 289 0.65 35.21 11.51
C ARG A 289 0.59 34.58 12.90
N GLN A 290 1.56 33.75 13.27
CA GLN A 290 1.58 32.98 14.52
C GLN A 290 2.99 32.95 15.13
N GLN A 291 3.08 33.19 16.45
CA GLN A 291 4.35 33.14 17.18
C GLN A 291 4.91 31.72 17.34
N THR A 292 4.07 30.69 17.29
CA THR A 292 4.47 29.27 17.29
C THR A 292 3.64 28.54 16.24
N VAL A 293 4.24 27.59 15.52
CA VAL A 293 3.55 26.80 14.51
C VAL A 293 3.50 25.36 14.98
N ASP A 294 2.30 24.84 15.16
CA ASP A 294 2.09 23.42 15.41
C ASP A 294 1.97 22.63 14.09
N LEU A 295 2.25 21.34 14.15
CA LEU A 295 2.22 20.44 12.99
C LEU A 295 0.81 20.35 12.39
N GLY A 296 -0.24 20.41 13.22
CA GLY A 296 -1.62 20.44 12.75
C GLY A 296 -1.87 21.64 11.84
N SER A 297 -1.54 22.85 12.30
CA SER A 297 -1.67 24.07 11.52
C SER A 297 -0.88 24.01 10.19
N LEU A 298 0.34 23.45 10.20
CA LEU A 298 1.13 23.25 8.98
C LEU A 298 0.47 22.26 8.02
N TRP A 299 0.04 21.10 8.52
CA TRP A 299 -0.64 20.08 7.72
C TRP A 299 -1.85 20.65 6.98
N PHE A 300 -2.70 21.42 7.68
CA PHE A 300 -3.88 22.05 7.08
C PHE A 300 -3.53 23.13 6.04
N GLU A 301 -2.46 23.91 6.25
CA GLU A 301 -1.97 24.89 5.27
C GLU A 301 -1.41 24.22 4.00
N CYS A 302 -1.02 22.94 4.09
CA CYS A 302 -0.54 22.11 2.98
C CYS A 302 -1.66 21.32 2.27
N LEU A 303 -2.92 21.41 2.69
CA LEU A 303 -4.01 20.66 2.04
C LEU A 303 -4.33 21.21 0.63
N PRO A 304 -4.62 20.33 -0.36
CA PRO A 304 -4.62 18.87 -0.26
C PRO A 304 -3.19 18.31 -0.15
N ALA A 305 -2.94 17.39 0.78
CA ALA A 305 -1.60 16.92 1.09
C ALA A 305 -0.95 16.13 -0.08
N PRO A 306 0.38 16.27 -0.31
CA PRO A 306 1.29 17.19 0.40
C PRO A 306 1.16 18.66 -0.08
N HIS A 307 0.60 18.89 -1.27
CA HIS A 307 0.09 20.16 -1.79
C HIS A 307 -0.70 19.94 -3.10
N GLY A 308 -1.46 20.95 -3.55
CA GLY A 308 -2.35 20.89 -4.72
C GLY A 308 -1.68 20.58 -6.07
N GLU A 309 -0.41 20.93 -6.24
CA GLU A 309 0.34 20.76 -7.50
C GLU A 309 1.23 19.50 -7.52
N SER A 310 1.16 18.65 -6.48
CA SER A 310 2.08 17.52 -6.31
C SER A 310 2.05 16.50 -7.45
N ILE A 311 0.89 16.34 -8.10
CA ILE A 311 0.75 15.48 -9.29
C ILE A 311 1.54 16.05 -10.48
N ALA A 312 1.41 17.36 -10.73
CA ALA A 312 2.13 18.01 -11.81
C ALA A 312 3.66 17.98 -11.58
N ASP A 313 4.09 18.16 -10.33
CA ASP A 313 5.50 18.07 -9.97
C ASP A 313 6.07 16.66 -10.24
N ILE A 314 5.37 15.58 -9.85
CA ILE A 314 5.84 14.22 -10.14
C ILE A 314 5.72 13.84 -11.62
N ASP A 315 4.70 14.31 -12.34
CA ASP A 315 4.56 14.07 -13.78
C ASP A 315 5.74 14.68 -14.56
N ARG A 316 6.17 15.90 -14.19
CA ARG A 316 7.36 16.54 -14.77
C ARG A 316 8.63 15.73 -14.47
N ILE A 317 8.85 15.35 -13.22
CA ILE A 317 10.03 14.57 -12.81
C ILE A 317 10.05 13.20 -13.53
N GLN A 318 8.89 12.55 -13.68
CA GLN A 318 8.77 11.31 -14.45
C GLN A 318 9.07 11.52 -15.94
N GLY A 319 8.70 12.67 -16.52
CA GLY A 319 9.12 13.08 -17.86
C GLY A 319 10.65 13.16 -17.98
N GLU A 320 11.29 13.90 -17.08
CA GLU A 320 12.75 14.04 -17.04
C GLU A 320 13.47 12.69 -16.84
N LEU A 321 12.93 11.82 -15.97
CA LEU A 321 13.42 10.46 -15.76
C LEU A 321 13.44 9.67 -17.07
N ARG A 322 12.31 9.67 -17.80
CA ARG A 322 12.17 8.98 -19.08
C ARG A 322 13.15 9.52 -20.11
N GLU A 323 13.27 10.84 -20.22
CA GLU A 323 14.20 11.47 -21.17
C GLU A 323 15.66 11.13 -20.92
N ARG A 324 16.07 11.04 -19.64
CA ARG A 324 17.43 10.61 -19.27
C ARG A 324 17.63 9.14 -19.62
N TRP A 325 16.69 8.26 -19.27
CA TRP A 325 16.79 6.84 -19.62
C TRP A 325 16.81 6.59 -21.13
N MET A 326 16.01 7.31 -21.92
CA MET A 326 16.02 7.18 -23.39
C MET A 326 17.40 7.50 -23.97
N ARG A 327 18.10 8.52 -23.43
CA ARG A 327 19.46 8.89 -23.84
C ARG A 327 20.50 7.86 -23.40
N ILE A 328 20.37 7.29 -22.21
CA ILE A 328 21.29 6.27 -21.67
C ILE A 328 21.15 4.95 -22.42
N ILE A 329 19.92 4.52 -22.70
CA ILE A 329 19.67 3.27 -23.44
C ILE A 329 20.05 3.44 -24.91
N ASP A 330 19.79 4.61 -25.50
CA ASP A 330 20.11 4.95 -26.89
C ASP A 330 19.67 3.85 -27.87
N ALA A 331 18.36 3.56 -27.85
CA ALA A 331 17.78 2.49 -28.66
C ALA A 331 17.74 2.91 -30.15
N PRO A 332 18.29 2.09 -31.09
CA PRO A 332 18.17 2.38 -32.51
C PRO A 332 16.70 2.45 -32.96
N PRO A 333 16.34 3.36 -33.87
CA PRO A 333 14.98 3.44 -34.41
C PRO A 333 14.51 2.10 -34.98
N GLY A 334 13.31 1.65 -34.58
CA GLY A 334 12.72 0.39 -35.04
C GLY A 334 13.34 -0.88 -34.44
N ALA A 335 14.32 -0.78 -33.56
CA ALA A 335 14.86 -1.96 -32.86
C ALA A 335 13.75 -2.61 -32.02
N ARG A 336 13.63 -3.93 -32.09
CA ARG A 336 12.72 -4.73 -31.24
C ARG A 336 13.37 -5.18 -29.93
N ARG A 337 14.69 -5.36 -29.96
CA ARG A 337 15.50 -5.79 -28.82
C ARG A 337 16.74 -4.93 -28.71
N VAL A 338 17.06 -4.51 -27.50
CA VAL A 338 18.23 -3.71 -27.17
C VAL A 338 18.97 -4.43 -26.05
N GLN A 339 20.19 -4.88 -26.33
CA GLN A 339 21.09 -5.45 -25.34
C GLN A 339 22.11 -4.40 -24.90
N ARG A 340 22.31 -4.26 -23.60
CA ARG A 340 23.34 -3.44 -22.97
C ARG A 340 24.04 -4.24 -21.87
N SER A 341 25.17 -3.75 -21.38
CA SER A 341 25.81 -4.26 -20.17
C SER A 341 25.71 -3.23 -19.05
N ALA A 342 25.55 -3.67 -17.80
CA ALA A 342 25.49 -2.73 -16.68
C ALA A 342 26.78 -1.91 -16.59
N ALA A 343 27.94 -2.55 -16.79
CA ALA A 343 29.24 -1.89 -16.83
C ALA A 343 29.32 -0.77 -17.89
N GLY A 344 28.71 -0.96 -19.06
CA GLY A 344 28.68 0.04 -20.13
C GLY A 344 27.74 1.21 -19.86
N LEU A 345 26.73 1.02 -19.00
CA LEU A 345 25.77 2.07 -18.62
C LEU A 345 26.16 2.80 -17.33
N ALA A 346 27.03 2.21 -16.50
CA ALA A 346 27.31 2.68 -15.14
C ALA A 346 27.73 4.15 -15.06
N GLU A 347 28.66 4.61 -15.90
CA GLU A 347 29.09 6.02 -15.89
C GLU A 347 27.96 6.96 -16.29
N GLN A 348 27.24 6.64 -17.38
CA GLN A 348 26.14 7.49 -17.86
C GLN A 348 25.00 7.59 -16.83
N VAL A 349 24.71 6.49 -16.13
CA VAL A 349 23.72 6.46 -15.04
C VAL A 349 24.21 7.29 -13.86
N ARG A 350 25.50 7.18 -13.48
CA ARG A 350 26.09 8.00 -12.42
C ARG A 350 26.07 9.49 -12.78
N GLU A 351 26.44 9.87 -14.00
CA GLU A 351 26.37 11.25 -14.45
C GLU A 351 24.93 11.77 -14.47
N ALA A 352 23.97 10.94 -14.89
CA ALA A 352 22.57 11.34 -14.99
C ALA A 352 21.80 11.31 -13.66
N PHE A 353 22.19 10.48 -12.69
CA PHE A 353 21.38 10.20 -11.49
C PHE A 353 22.19 10.08 -10.19
N GLY A 354 23.51 10.20 -10.24
CA GLY A 354 24.42 9.92 -9.13
C GLY A 354 24.43 10.95 -8.00
N GLU A 355 23.60 12.00 -8.08
CA GLU A 355 23.40 12.96 -7.00
C GLU A 355 23.05 12.23 -5.67
N PRO A 356 23.63 12.64 -4.53
CA PRO A 356 23.24 12.11 -3.23
C PRO A 356 21.75 12.36 -2.97
N GLY A 357 21.02 11.34 -2.53
CA GLY A 357 19.60 11.45 -2.25
C GLY A 357 19.32 12.00 -0.85
N ALA A 358 18.64 13.15 -0.77
CA ALA A 358 17.90 13.55 0.43
C ALA A 358 16.42 13.23 0.24
N GLY A 359 15.77 12.62 1.24
CA GLY A 359 14.38 12.17 1.16
C GLY A 359 13.74 11.96 2.53
N TRP A 360 12.50 11.48 2.55
CA TRP A 360 11.83 11.05 3.77
C TRP A 360 12.22 9.61 4.11
N SER A 361 12.03 9.19 5.36
CA SER A 361 12.42 7.86 5.87
C SER A 361 12.09 6.68 4.94
N LEU A 362 10.89 6.64 4.34
CA LEU A 362 10.49 5.56 3.44
C LEU A 362 11.13 5.63 2.04
N SER A 363 11.66 6.77 1.60
CA SER A 363 12.26 6.91 0.26
C SER A 363 13.50 6.05 0.05
N ARG A 364 14.12 5.58 1.13
CA ARG A 364 15.25 4.64 1.07
C ARG A 364 14.84 3.22 0.69
N TYR A 365 13.56 2.87 0.79
CA TYR A 365 13.07 1.57 0.36
C TYR A 365 12.69 1.59 -1.11
N VAL A 366 13.20 0.61 -1.85
CA VAL A 366 12.75 0.29 -3.19
C VAL A 366 12.47 -1.19 -3.25
N SER A 367 11.26 -1.59 -3.66
CA SER A 367 10.85 -2.99 -3.70
C SER A 367 10.73 -3.47 -5.15
N PRO A 368 11.77 -4.07 -5.74
CA PRO A 368 11.71 -4.64 -7.07
C PRO A 368 11.03 -6.01 -7.05
N ASP A 369 10.22 -6.22 -8.07
CA ASP A 369 9.60 -7.49 -8.39
C ASP A 369 10.35 -8.13 -9.56
N VAL A 370 10.93 -9.31 -9.35
CA VAL A 370 11.78 -9.98 -10.35
C VAL A 370 11.21 -11.34 -10.69
N MET A 371 11.06 -11.61 -11.98
CA MET A 371 10.68 -12.93 -12.48
C MET A 371 11.91 -13.64 -13.07
N VAL A 372 11.94 -14.96 -12.96
CA VAL A 372 13.01 -15.79 -13.55
C VAL A 372 12.46 -16.52 -14.78
N ILE A 373 13.22 -16.50 -15.87
CA ILE A 373 12.99 -17.30 -17.08
C ILE A 373 14.04 -18.40 -17.09
N ALA A 374 13.60 -19.64 -16.93
CA ALA A 374 14.47 -20.81 -17.05
C ALA A 374 13.66 -22.01 -17.54
N GLU A 375 14.33 -22.97 -18.20
CA GLU A 375 13.70 -24.22 -18.60
C GLU A 375 13.34 -25.10 -17.39
N ASP A 376 14.26 -25.15 -16.43
CA ASP A 376 14.17 -25.85 -15.16
C ASP A 376 15.17 -25.28 -14.13
N LEU A 377 15.21 -25.86 -12.92
CA LEU A 377 16.12 -25.44 -11.85
C LEU A 377 17.60 -25.71 -12.18
N ALA A 378 17.90 -26.74 -12.99
CA ALA A 378 19.26 -27.09 -13.37
C ALA A 378 19.84 -26.09 -14.37
N ALA A 379 19.02 -25.52 -15.25
CA ALA A 379 19.39 -24.42 -16.14
C ALA A 379 19.85 -23.19 -15.34
N VAL A 380 19.17 -22.87 -14.23
CA VAL A 380 19.60 -21.78 -13.33
C VAL A 380 20.98 -22.06 -12.75
N GLU A 381 21.25 -23.29 -12.29
CA GLU A 381 22.56 -23.66 -11.74
C GLU A 381 23.70 -23.56 -12.77
N ARG A 382 23.41 -23.93 -14.03
CA ARG A 382 24.33 -23.77 -15.17
C ARG A 382 24.49 -22.31 -15.63
N GLY A 383 23.65 -21.40 -15.15
CA GLY A 383 23.65 -19.98 -15.55
C GLY A 383 22.86 -19.67 -16.83
N GLU A 384 22.07 -20.63 -17.31
CA GLU A 384 21.24 -20.58 -18.52
C GLU A 384 19.82 -20.06 -18.18
N PHE A 385 19.73 -18.81 -17.75
CA PHE A 385 18.47 -18.17 -17.39
C PHE A 385 18.49 -16.66 -17.71
N GLU A 386 17.31 -16.05 -17.72
CA GLU A 386 17.15 -14.59 -17.76
C GLU A 386 16.32 -14.13 -16.56
N LEU A 387 16.46 -12.85 -16.20
CA LEU A 387 15.63 -12.18 -15.21
C LEU A 387 14.74 -11.16 -15.90
N VAL A 388 13.58 -10.87 -15.32
CA VAL A 388 12.68 -9.82 -15.79
C VAL A 388 12.28 -8.94 -14.63
N LEU A 389 12.56 -7.65 -14.74
CA LEU A 389 12.00 -6.66 -13.82
C LEU A 389 10.50 -6.50 -14.14
N GLY A 390 9.66 -7.00 -13.22
CA GLY A 390 8.21 -6.89 -13.24
C GLY A 390 7.76 -5.46 -13.02
N GLU A 391 7.85 -5.04 -11.77
CA GLU A 391 7.53 -3.70 -11.28
C GLU A 391 8.64 -3.22 -10.33
N LEU A 392 8.75 -1.91 -10.14
CA LEU A 392 9.68 -1.30 -9.18
C LEU A 392 8.91 -0.33 -8.29
N HIS A 393 8.52 -0.78 -7.10
CA HIS A 393 7.79 0.07 -6.17
C HIS A 393 8.75 0.96 -5.38
N VAL A 394 8.63 2.27 -5.56
CA VAL A 394 9.55 3.26 -4.98
C VAL A 394 9.00 3.84 -3.68
N ALA A 395 9.90 4.10 -2.71
CA ALA A 395 9.61 4.72 -1.43
C ALA A 395 8.65 3.91 -0.54
N MET A 396 8.75 2.59 -0.59
CA MET A 396 7.89 1.68 0.17
C MET A 396 8.57 0.31 0.37
N ASN A 397 8.47 -0.21 1.59
CA ASN A 397 8.68 -1.63 1.88
C ASN A 397 7.36 -2.38 1.63
N THR A 398 7.26 -3.06 0.49
CA THR A 398 6.03 -3.78 0.10
C THR A 398 5.74 -4.98 1.01
N LEU A 399 6.77 -5.62 1.55
CA LEU A 399 6.66 -6.74 2.49
C LEU A 399 6.12 -6.31 3.86
N GLY A 400 6.12 -5.01 4.15
CA GLY A 400 5.53 -4.45 5.36
C GLY A 400 4.00 -4.42 5.39
N ALA A 401 3.32 -4.73 4.29
CA ALA A 401 1.87 -4.79 4.23
C ALA A 401 1.30 -6.00 5.01
N SER A 402 0.14 -5.83 5.66
CA SER A 402 -0.50 -6.87 6.48
C SER A 402 -0.65 -8.20 5.77
N LEU A 403 -0.99 -8.19 4.47
CA LEU A 403 -1.18 -9.43 3.70
C LEU A 403 0.09 -10.28 3.61
N PHE A 404 1.28 -9.68 3.72
CA PHE A 404 2.55 -10.41 3.74
C PHE A 404 2.95 -10.75 5.18
N VAL A 405 2.98 -9.74 6.07
CA VAL A 405 3.44 -9.88 7.46
C VAL A 405 2.67 -10.97 8.20
N MET A 406 1.36 -11.03 8.01
CA MET A 406 0.51 -11.99 8.72
C MET A 406 0.63 -13.43 8.21
N GLN A 407 1.24 -13.60 7.03
CA GLN A 407 1.50 -14.89 6.42
C GLN A 407 2.97 -15.30 6.58
N HIS A 408 3.82 -14.49 7.21
CA HIS A 408 5.21 -14.86 7.52
C HIS A 408 5.24 -15.89 8.65
N PRO A 409 6.06 -16.97 8.55
CA PRO A 409 6.20 -17.94 9.63
C PRO A 409 6.78 -17.34 10.93
N ASP A 410 7.60 -16.30 10.81
CA ASP A 410 8.24 -15.59 11.92
C ASP A 410 8.12 -14.08 11.76
N ARG A 411 7.07 -13.47 12.34
CA ARG A 411 6.85 -12.02 12.21
C ARG A 411 7.99 -11.20 12.84
N ASP A 412 8.62 -11.72 13.88
CA ASP A 412 9.64 -10.99 14.64
C ASP A 412 10.93 -10.84 13.82
N GLU A 413 11.23 -11.81 12.94
CA GLU A 413 12.29 -11.69 11.92
C GLU A 413 12.10 -10.43 11.06
N LEU A 414 10.90 -10.18 10.52
CA LEU A 414 10.62 -8.99 9.70
C LEU A 414 10.71 -7.67 10.48
N ILE A 415 10.34 -7.70 11.77
CA ILE A 415 10.50 -6.55 12.67
C ILE A 415 11.98 -6.28 12.91
N ALA A 416 12.78 -7.31 13.14
CA ALA A 416 14.22 -7.20 13.34
C ALA A 416 14.93 -6.61 12.11
N GLU A 417 14.57 -7.03 10.90
CA GLU A 417 15.06 -6.44 9.65
C GLU A 417 14.70 -4.95 9.54
N THR A 418 13.46 -4.58 9.90
CA THR A 418 13.05 -3.16 9.95
C THR A 418 13.86 -2.37 10.98
N THR A 419 14.26 -3.00 12.10
CA THR A 419 15.13 -2.40 13.11
C THR A 419 16.58 -2.28 12.67
N ALA A 420 17.08 -3.20 11.86
CA ALA A 420 18.38 -3.04 11.21
C ALA A 420 18.38 -1.86 10.22
N ASP A 421 17.28 -1.67 9.49
CA ASP A 421 17.13 -0.56 8.55
C ASP A 421 17.00 0.78 9.27
N PHE A 422 16.27 0.83 10.38
CA PHE A 422 16.08 2.03 11.20
C PHE A 422 16.50 1.76 12.65
N PRO A 423 17.79 1.95 12.99
CA PRO A 423 18.30 1.74 14.35
C PRO A 423 17.63 2.67 15.38
N GLY A 424 17.16 3.84 14.94
CA GLY A 424 16.42 4.80 15.76
C GLY A 424 14.89 4.68 15.64
N PRO A 425 14.16 5.37 16.55
CA PRO A 425 12.72 5.52 16.42
C PRO A 425 12.37 6.32 15.14
N ARG A 426 11.24 6.01 14.51
CA ARG A 426 10.67 6.78 13.39
C ARG A 426 9.50 7.63 13.87
N LEU A 427 9.17 8.67 13.10
CA LEU A 427 7.89 9.37 13.20
C LEU A 427 6.99 8.95 12.04
N VAL A 428 5.87 8.29 12.35
CA VAL A 428 4.94 7.75 11.35
C VAL A 428 3.56 8.41 11.50
N PRO A 429 2.93 8.90 10.42
CA PRO A 429 1.57 9.43 10.52
C PRO A 429 0.56 8.30 10.77
N MET A 430 -0.41 8.54 11.65
CA MET A 430 -1.57 7.67 11.74
C MET A 430 -2.36 7.75 10.44
N LEU A 431 -2.61 6.58 9.84
CA LEU A 431 -3.26 6.47 8.54
C LEU A 431 -4.74 6.13 8.69
N PRO A 432 -5.60 6.59 7.77
CA PRO A 432 -6.99 6.13 7.71
C PRO A 432 -7.06 4.62 7.54
N LYS A 433 -8.11 4.02 8.11
CA LYS A 433 -8.38 2.57 7.99
C LYS A 433 -8.55 2.14 6.53
N GLU A 434 -9.12 3.01 5.70
CA GLU A 434 -9.41 2.77 4.28
C GLU A 434 -9.32 4.07 3.47
N LEU A 435 -8.77 4.00 2.25
CA LEU A 435 -8.77 5.12 1.28
C LEU A 435 -9.15 4.60 -0.12
N PRO A 436 -10.38 4.85 -0.59
CA PRO A 436 -10.84 4.39 -1.89
C PRO A 436 -9.98 4.88 -3.07
N ALA A 437 -9.54 6.15 -3.02
CA ALA A 437 -8.80 6.80 -4.11
C ALA A 437 -7.50 6.08 -4.50
N ILE A 438 -6.83 5.46 -3.52
CA ILE A 438 -5.58 4.72 -3.71
C ILE A 438 -5.75 3.21 -3.47
N LYS A 439 -7.00 2.72 -3.43
CA LYS A 439 -7.32 1.29 -3.18
C LYS A 439 -6.71 0.73 -1.88
N TRP A 440 -6.60 1.56 -0.86
CA TRP A 440 -6.09 1.17 0.45
C TRP A 440 -7.17 0.47 1.28
N SER A 441 -6.80 -0.64 1.93
CA SER A 441 -7.67 -1.42 2.81
C SER A 441 -6.85 -2.08 3.92
N ALA A 442 -7.51 -2.77 4.85
CA ALA A 442 -6.86 -3.50 5.94
C ALA A 442 -5.73 -4.45 5.47
N ARG A 443 -5.83 -5.05 4.26
CA ARG A 443 -4.80 -5.95 3.70
C ARG A 443 -3.49 -5.25 3.35
N SER A 444 -3.56 -3.99 2.91
CA SER A 444 -2.41 -3.23 2.41
C SER A 444 -1.82 -2.30 3.46
N ARG A 445 -2.34 -2.32 4.69
CA ARG A 445 -1.86 -1.46 5.78
C ARG A 445 -0.44 -1.88 6.22
N PRO A 446 0.44 -0.93 6.57
CA PRO A 446 1.71 -1.23 7.23
C PRO A 446 1.46 -1.97 8.54
N SER A 447 2.17 -3.09 8.75
CA SER A 447 2.01 -3.97 9.91
C SER A 447 3.33 -4.31 10.63
N LEU A 448 4.44 -3.75 10.16
CA LEU A 448 5.74 -3.74 10.84
C LEU A 448 5.81 -2.58 11.83
N ALA A 449 4.90 -2.60 12.80
CA ALA A 449 4.82 -1.61 13.87
C ALA A 449 5.82 -1.97 14.97
N ARG A 450 6.68 -1.00 15.33
CA ARG A 450 7.70 -1.17 16.36
C ARG A 450 7.34 -0.33 17.59
N PRO A 451 7.47 -0.84 18.83
CA PRO A 451 7.14 -0.10 20.04
C PRO A 451 7.90 1.22 20.21
N GLU A 452 9.12 1.31 19.66
CA GLU A 452 9.96 2.50 19.68
C GLU A 452 9.50 3.59 18.69
N ASP A 453 8.70 3.27 17.67
CA ASP A 453 8.24 4.27 16.71
C ASP A 453 7.16 5.19 17.30
N TYR A 454 7.22 6.46 16.95
CA TYR A 454 6.19 7.45 17.26
C TYR A 454 5.09 7.43 16.21
N GLU A 455 3.84 7.50 16.67
CA GLU A 455 2.67 7.66 15.80
C GLU A 455 2.03 9.03 16.03
N VAL A 456 1.91 9.84 14.98
CA VAL A 456 1.31 11.17 15.06
C VAL A 456 -0.07 11.20 14.42
N ALA A 457 -1.08 11.55 15.21
CA ALA A 457 -2.44 11.75 14.75
C ALA A 457 -2.55 13.09 14.02
N LEU A 458 -2.89 13.09 12.73
CA LEU A 458 -3.02 14.30 11.91
C LEU A 458 -4.49 14.71 11.75
N VAL A 459 -5.26 13.83 11.11
CA VAL A 459 -6.71 13.93 10.94
C VAL A 459 -7.34 12.63 11.43
N ASP A 460 -6.78 11.52 10.97
CA ASP A 460 -7.10 10.18 11.43
C ASP A 460 -6.48 9.91 12.81
N HIS A 461 -7.26 9.25 13.66
CA HIS A 461 -6.87 8.87 15.02
C HIS A 461 -7.14 7.37 15.18
N THR A 462 -6.28 6.58 14.54
CA THR A 462 -6.50 5.15 14.28
C THR A 462 -5.63 4.22 15.13
N ALA A 463 -4.72 4.75 15.94
CA ALA A 463 -3.94 3.97 16.90
C ALA A 463 -4.77 3.56 18.12
N ASP A 464 -4.32 2.53 18.84
CA ASP A 464 -4.78 2.28 20.22
C ASP A 464 -4.26 3.42 21.11
N PRO A 465 -5.14 4.15 21.85
CA PRO A 465 -4.73 5.25 22.73
C PRO A 465 -3.84 4.81 23.91
N ARG A 466 -3.74 3.49 24.18
CA ARG A 466 -2.83 2.93 25.19
C ARG A 466 -1.44 2.64 24.63
N ARG A 467 -1.25 2.70 23.31
CA ARG A 467 0.07 2.57 22.68
C ARG A 467 0.95 3.71 23.17
N ALA A 468 2.17 3.39 23.63
CA ALA A 468 3.14 4.42 23.97
C ALA A 468 3.51 5.25 22.71
N ARG A 469 4.07 6.44 22.92
CA ARG A 469 4.61 7.28 21.82
C ARG A 469 3.57 7.66 20.75
N THR A 470 2.30 7.76 21.13
CA THR A 470 1.26 8.38 20.30
C THR A 470 1.14 9.86 20.65
N VAL A 471 1.17 10.73 19.65
CA VAL A 471 1.13 12.19 19.84
C VAL A 471 0.08 12.84 18.95
N LEU A 472 -0.53 13.93 19.42
CA LEU A 472 -1.47 14.72 18.63
C LEU A 472 -0.69 15.78 17.84
N CYS A 473 -1.04 16.01 16.58
CA CYS A 473 -0.33 17.00 15.75
C CYS A 473 -0.40 18.43 16.31
N ALA A 474 -1.43 18.77 17.09
CA ALA A 474 -1.54 20.06 17.77
C ALA A 474 -0.50 20.26 18.90
N GLU A 475 0.09 19.19 19.41
CA GLU A 475 1.10 19.21 20.48
C GLU A 475 2.53 19.16 19.93
N VAL A 476 2.69 18.94 18.62
CA VAL A 476 3.98 18.89 17.95
C VAL A 476 4.35 20.27 17.44
N THR A 477 5.49 20.80 17.87
CA THR A 477 5.98 22.10 17.42
C THR A 477 6.83 21.95 16.18
N VAL A 478 6.61 22.80 15.17
CA VAL A 478 7.45 22.85 13.97
C VAL A 478 8.37 24.07 14.03
N THR A 479 9.66 23.84 13.83
CA THR A 479 10.67 24.90 13.75
C THR A 479 11.58 24.71 12.55
N GLU A 480 12.27 25.77 12.15
CA GLU A 480 13.31 25.71 11.14
C GLU A 480 14.68 25.63 11.84
N GLN A 481 15.47 24.61 11.50
CA GLN A 481 16.80 24.36 12.03
C GLN A 481 17.75 24.00 10.89
N ALA A 482 18.88 24.72 10.78
CA ALA A 482 19.87 24.53 9.72
C ALA A 482 19.27 24.45 8.29
N GLY A 483 18.27 25.30 8.00
CA GLY A 483 17.60 25.38 6.70
C GLY A 483 16.60 24.25 6.41
N ARG A 484 16.23 23.44 7.40
CA ARG A 484 15.22 22.39 7.30
C ARG A 484 14.14 22.54 8.35
N LEU A 485 12.93 22.07 8.03
CA LEU A 485 11.84 22.03 9.00
C LEU A 485 11.92 20.75 9.82
N VAL A 486 11.87 20.90 11.14
CA VAL A 486 11.86 19.79 12.08
C VAL A 486 10.61 19.82 12.96
N ALA A 487 10.07 18.64 13.24
CA ALA A 487 8.98 18.40 14.15
C ALA A 487 9.56 18.01 15.52
N THR A 488 9.29 18.81 16.55
CA THR A 488 9.67 18.53 17.94
C THR A 488 8.45 18.03 18.70
N LEU A 489 8.54 16.80 19.20
CA LEU A 489 7.49 16.15 19.96
C LEU A 489 7.47 16.65 21.42
N PRO A 490 6.39 16.41 22.19
CA PRO A 490 6.27 16.88 23.57
C PRO A 490 7.37 16.38 24.53
N ASP A 491 7.95 15.21 24.25
CA ASP A 491 9.05 14.62 25.03
C ASP A 491 10.44 15.11 24.58
N GLY A 492 10.50 16.02 23.60
CA GLY A 492 11.72 16.59 23.05
C GLY A 492 12.34 15.80 21.89
N ALA A 493 11.76 14.68 21.47
CA ALA A 493 12.24 13.97 20.28
C ALA A 493 12.07 14.84 19.01
N VAL A 494 13.06 14.81 18.12
CA VAL A 494 13.13 15.67 16.92
C VAL A 494 13.19 14.81 15.66
N PHE A 495 12.34 15.13 14.68
CA PHE A 495 12.25 14.43 13.40
C PHE A 495 12.19 15.42 12.24
N ASP A 496 12.56 14.98 11.03
CA ASP A 496 12.31 15.77 9.82
C ASP A 496 10.79 15.87 9.58
N VAL A 497 10.28 17.07 9.27
CA VAL A 497 8.84 17.26 9.01
C VAL A 497 8.37 16.40 7.84
N LEU A 498 9.22 16.09 6.87
CA LEU A 498 8.85 15.26 5.72
C LEU A 498 8.42 13.84 6.11
N ASP A 499 8.87 13.31 7.24
CA ASP A 499 8.46 11.99 7.73
C ASP A 499 6.96 11.94 8.09
N VAL A 500 6.40 13.08 8.53
CA VAL A 500 4.96 13.23 8.75
C VAL A 500 4.18 13.14 7.43
N PHE A 501 4.78 13.63 6.34
CA PHE A 501 4.20 13.58 4.99
C PHE A 501 4.55 12.30 4.23
N SER A 502 5.32 11.38 4.82
CA SER A 502 5.88 10.19 4.17
C SER A 502 4.86 9.42 3.33
N HIS A 503 3.69 9.09 3.90
CA HIS A 503 2.66 8.36 3.17
C HIS A 503 2.05 9.19 2.02
N ALA A 504 1.83 10.49 2.21
CA ALA A 504 1.33 11.38 1.17
C ALA A 504 2.33 11.53 0.01
N LEU A 505 3.64 11.53 0.31
CA LEU A 505 4.74 11.57 -0.65
C LEU A 505 4.87 10.23 -1.41
N THR A 506 4.94 9.10 -0.69
CA THR A 506 4.99 7.75 -1.26
C THR A 506 3.83 7.51 -2.23
N ASN A 507 2.62 7.96 -1.89
CA ASN A 507 1.45 7.84 -2.75
C ASN A 507 1.56 8.54 -4.11
N ARG A 508 2.47 9.52 -4.26
CA ARG A 508 2.71 10.19 -5.54
C ARG A 508 3.75 9.49 -6.39
N VAL A 509 4.72 8.81 -5.76
CA VAL A 509 5.91 8.27 -6.44
C VAL A 509 5.88 6.76 -6.67
N MET A 510 5.13 5.98 -5.87
CA MET A 510 5.33 4.52 -5.74
C MET A 510 5.37 3.74 -7.06
N ASP A 511 4.52 4.08 -8.03
CA ASP A 511 4.41 3.38 -9.32
C ASP A 511 4.79 4.29 -10.50
N ARG A 512 5.66 5.28 -10.27
CA ARG A 512 6.06 6.26 -11.30
C ARG A 512 7.37 5.94 -12.01
N PHE A 513 8.16 5.01 -11.49
CA PHE A 513 9.43 4.66 -12.12
C PHE A 513 9.19 3.90 -13.44
N THR A 514 9.75 4.39 -14.55
CA THR A 514 9.67 3.73 -15.85
C THR A 514 10.85 4.14 -16.73
N LEU A 515 11.47 3.16 -17.40
CA LEU A 515 12.51 3.38 -18.41
C LEU A 515 11.92 3.55 -19.82
N ARG A 516 10.62 3.26 -19.99
CA ARG A 516 9.98 3.18 -21.31
C ARG A 516 9.75 4.56 -21.91
N ALA A 517 9.99 4.65 -23.21
CA ALA A 517 9.66 5.82 -24.02
C ALA A 517 8.14 6.01 -24.16
N ASP A 518 7.72 7.26 -24.39
CA ASP A 518 6.35 7.61 -24.76
C ASP A 518 6.17 7.48 -26.29
N ALA A 519 6.36 6.27 -26.82
CA ALA A 519 6.38 6.00 -28.26
C ALA A 519 5.37 4.90 -28.67
N ASP A 520 5.05 4.83 -29.96
CA ASP A 520 4.12 3.82 -30.52
C ASP A 520 4.66 2.40 -30.39
N HIS A 521 5.99 2.26 -30.39
CA HIS A 521 6.70 1.04 -30.10
C HIS A 521 7.87 1.33 -29.17
N SER A 522 8.14 0.44 -28.22
CA SER A 522 9.33 0.47 -27.39
C SER A 522 9.95 -0.93 -27.37
N PRO A 523 11.26 -1.07 -27.63
CA PRO A 523 11.93 -2.37 -27.65
C PRO A 523 11.91 -3.05 -26.28
N ARG A 524 12.12 -4.36 -26.30
CA ARG A 524 12.62 -5.06 -25.13
C ARG A 524 14.05 -4.56 -24.82
N VAL A 525 14.27 -4.08 -23.61
CA VAL A 525 15.60 -3.64 -23.15
C VAL A 525 16.12 -4.64 -22.13
N THR A 526 17.26 -5.24 -22.45
CA THR A 526 17.98 -6.18 -21.59
C THR A 526 19.33 -5.58 -21.20
N VAL A 527 19.62 -5.55 -19.90
CA VAL A 527 20.91 -5.17 -19.34
C VAL A 527 21.51 -6.41 -18.70
N ASP A 528 22.65 -6.86 -19.20
CA ASP A 528 23.23 -8.17 -18.87
C ASP A 528 22.18 -9.29 -19.08
N LYS A 529 21.78 -10.02 -18.03
CA LYS A 529 20.71 -11.04 -18.10
C LYS A 529 19.32 -10.54 -17.68
N MET A 530 19.18 -9.26 -17.32
CA MET A 530 17.93 -8.70 -16.81
C MET A 530 17.20 -7.89 -17.88
N VAL A 531 15.99 -8.31 -18.22
CA VAL A 531 15.02 -7.52 -18.99
C VAL A 531 14.47 -6.43 -18.08
N VAL A 532 14.94 -5.19 -18.24
CA VAL A 532 14.52 -4.02 -17.45
C VAL A 532 13.30 -3.32 -18.06
N ALA A 533 12.98 -3.60 -19.33
CA ALA A 533 11.75 -3.18 -19.98
C ALA A 533 11.29 -4.22 -21.00
N ARG A 534 10.03 -4.65 -20.89
CA ARG A 534 9.38 -5.53 -21.87
C ARG A 534 9.04 -4.76 -23.15
N GLU A 535 9.04 -5.46 -24.29
CA GLU A 535 8.57 -4.90 -25.56
C GLU A 535 7.10 -4.47 -25.43
N SER A 536 6.78 -3.30 -25.97
CA SER A 536 5.44 -2.75 -25.86
C SER A 536 5.05 -1.91 -27.08
N TRP A 537 3.74 -1.86 -27.32
CA TRP A 537 3.13 -1.18 -28.45
C TRP A 537 1.95 -0.33 -27.99
N ARG A 538 1.67 0.74 -28.70
CA ARG A 538 0.51 1.60 -28.46
C ARG A 538 -0.29 1.77 -29.73
N PHE A 539 -1.59 1.54 -29.64
CA PHE A 539 -2.52 1.62 -30.77
C PHE A 539 -3.67 2.54 -30.42
N ALA A 540 -4.11 3.38 -31.35
CA ALA A 540 -5.35 4.11 -31.18
C ALA A 540 -6.53 3.12 -31.30
N ALA A 541 -7.54 3.27 -30.44
CA ALA A 541 -8.67 2.34 -30.40
C ALA A 541 -9.42 2.27 -31.75
N GLY A 542 -9.46 3.38 -32.49
CA GLY A 542 -10.09 3.48 -33.81
C GLY A 542 -9.36 2.73 -34.93
N GLU A 543 -8.07 2.44 -34.80
CA GLU A 543 -7.26 1.76 -35.82
C GLU A 543 -7.48 0.24 -35.82
N LEU A 544 -8.04 -0.30 -34.73
CA LEU A 544 -8.20 -1.74 -34.51
C LEU A 544 -9.48 -2.28 -35.15
N ALA A 545 -9.50 -2.32 -36.49
CA ALA A 545 -10.68 -2.66 -37.28
C ALA A 545 -11.29 -4.04 -36.98
N PHE A 546 -10.49 -5.03 -36.53
CA PHE A 546 -11.03 -6.35 -36.15
C PHE A 546 -12.06 -6.23 -35.02
N ALA A 547 -11.95 -5.23 -34.14
CA ALA A 547 -12.82 -5.11 -32.97
C ALA A 547 -14.29 -4.82 -33.33
N THR A 548 -14.56 -4.25 -34.50
CA THR A 548 -15.93 -3.93 -34.98
C THR A 548 -16.54 -5.04 -35.83
N GLU A 549 -15.76 -6.07 -36.21
CA GLU A 549 -16.26 -7.23 -36.94
C GLU A 549 -17.34 -7.94 -36.12
N LYS A 550 -18.53 -8.16 -36.70
CA LYS A 550 -19.70 -8.69 -36.01
C LYS A 550 -19.65 -10.21 -35.90
N ASN A 551 -19.10 -10.89 -36.92
CA ASN A 551 -18.97 -12.34 -36.92
C ASN A 551 -17.75 -12.77 -36.09
N GLU A 552 -17.95 -13.59 -35.07
CA GLU A 552 -16.89 -13.98 -34.11
C GLU A 552 -15.75 -14.76 -34.76
N ALA A 553 -16.03 -15.68 -35.69
CA ALA A 553 -14.99 -16.43 -36.39
C ALA A 553 -14.15 -15.51 -37.29
N ARG A 554 -14.78 -14.59 -38.03
CA ARG A 554 -14.07 -13.59 -38.82
C ARG A 554 -13.29 -12.62 -37.95
N ARG A 555 -13.83 -12.23 -36.80
CA ARG A 555 -13.15 -11.38 -35.81
C ARG A 555 -11.88 -12.05 -35.31
N PHE A 556 -11.95 -13.34 -34.97
CA PHE A 556 -10.80 -14.12 -34.52
C PHE A 556 -9.70 -14.15 -35.60
N VAL A 557 -10.06 -14.48 -36.84
CA VAL A 557 -9.09 -14.49 -37.97
C VAL A 557 -8.49 -13.11 -38.21
N ARG A 558 -9.31 -12.05 -38.27
CA ARG A 558 -8.83 -10.67 -38.46
C ARG A 558 -7.94 -10.19 -37.32
N ALA A 559 -8.25 -10.55 -36.07
CA ALA A 559 -7.42 -10.22 -34.92
C ALA A 559 -6.05 -10.89 -35.02
N ARG A 560 -5.99 -12.13 -35.51
CA ARG A 560 -4.72 -12.83 -35.76
C ARG A 560 -3.93 -12.24 -36.93
N HIS A 561 -4.59 -11.86 -38.02
CA HIS A 561 -3.93 -11.15 -39.12
C HIS A 561 -3.33 -9.83 -38.62
N TRP A 562 -4.10 -9.05 -37.85
CA TRP A 562 -3.58 -7.82 -37.23
C TRP A 562 -2.41 -8.08 -36.28
N ARG A 563 -2.49 -9.15 -35.46
CA ARG A 563 -1.40 -9.59 -34.58
C ARG A 563 -0.13 -9.88 -35.38
N ASP A 564 -0.25 -10.55 -36.52
CA ASP A 564 0.88 -10.88 -37.40
C ASP A 564 1.43 -9.64 -38.11
N GLU A 565 0.57 -8.76 -38.63
CA GLU A 565 0.93 -7.47 -39.25
C GLU A 565 1.66 -6.53 -38.28
N ALA A 566 1.24 -6.49 -37.01
CA ALA A 566 1.87 -5.73 -35.95
C ALA A 566 3.03 -6.48 -35.25
N GLU A 567 3.34 -7.69 -35.71
CA GLU A 567 4.37 -8.59 -35.18
C GLU A 567 4.30 -8.83 -33.65
N LEU A 568 3.08 -8.86 -33.11
CA LEU A 568 2.83 -9.08 -31.70
C LEU A 568 3.03 -10.56 -31.32
N PRO A 569 3.48 -10.87 -30.10
CA PRO A 569 3.52 -12.25 -29.62
C PRO A 569 2.10 -12.79 -29.38
N ARG A 570 1.97 -14.13 -29.27
CA ARG A 570 0.69 -14.80 -28.99
C ARG A 570 0.06 -14.35 -27.67
N TYR A 571 0.89 -14.18 -26.64
CA TYR A 571 0.49 -13.85 -25.28
C TYR A 571 0.85 -12.39 -24.98
N VAL A 572 -0.14 -11.57 -24.65
CA VAL A 572 0.07 -10.16 -24.31
C VAL A 572 -0.77 -9.75 -23.10
N PHE A 573 -0.33 -8.68 -22.45
CA PHE A 573 -1.13 -7.91 -21.51
C PHE A 573 -1.57 -6.60 -22.15
N VAL A 574 -2.83 -6.22 -21.91
CA VAL A 574 -3.43 -4.99 -22.43
C VAL A 574 -3.85 -4.07 -21.29
N VAL A 575 -3.47 -2.80 -21.39
CA VAL A 575 -3.87 -1.72 -20.49
C VAL A 575 -4.53 -0.60 -21.29
N SER A 576 -5.60 0.00 -20.77
CA SER A 576 -6.22 1.18 -21.38
C SER A 576 -6.70 2.19 -20.34
N PRO A 577 -6.95 3.46 -20.71
CA PRO A 577 -7.52 4.45 -19.80
C PRO A 577 -8.85 4.00 -19.15
N GLY A 578 -9.66 3.22 -19.89
CA GLY A 578 -10.93 2.68 -19.39
C GLY A 578 -10.79 1.41 -18.54
N GLU A 579 -9.63 0.73 -18.61
CA GLU A 579 -9.31 -0.51 -17.92
C GLU A 579 -7.83 -0.48 -17.50
N PRO A 580 -7.53 0.22 -16.38
CA PRO A 580 -6.15 0.52 -16.00
C PRO A 580 -5.42 -0.68 -15.40
N ARG A 581 -6.13 -1.77 -15.04
CA ARG A 581 -5.50 -3.02 -14.63
C ARG A 581 -5.18 -3.84 -15.88
N PRO A 582 -3.93 -4.31 -16.08
CA PRO A 582 -3.60 -5.17 -17.19
C PRO A 582 -4.50 -6.41 -17.23
N PHE A 583 -5.01 -6.77 -18.40
CA PHE A 583 -5.68 -8.05 -18.63
C PHE A 583 -4.99 -8.84 -19.72
N PHE A 584 -5.01 -10.16 -19.56
CA PHE A 584 -4.34 -11.10 -20.44
C PHE A 584 -5.14 -11.32 -21.73
N VAL A 585 -4.43 -11.44 -22.85
CA VAL A 585 -4.97 -11.85 -24.14
C VAL A 585 -4.09 -12.96 -24.72
N ASP A 586 -4.71 -14.10 -25.00
CA ASP A 586 -4.17 -15.14 -25.87
C ASP A 586 -4.83 -15.02 -27.25
N PHE A 587 -4.06 -14.70 -28.29
CA PHE A 587 -4.56 -14.59 -29.66
C PHE A 587 -5.00 -15.91 -30.29
N ASP A 588 -4.68 -17.06 -29.67
CA ASP A 588 -5.21 -18.37 -30.07
C ASP A 588 -6.53 -18.71 -29.34
N SER A 589 -7.00 -17.87 -28.41
CA SER A 589 -8.28 -18.04 -27.72
C SER A 589 -9.35 -17.10 -28.26
N PRO A 590 -10.42 -17.61 -28.93
CA PRO A 590 -11.53 -16.80 -29.39
C PRO A 590 -12.21 -16.00 -28.26
N VAL A 591 -12.26 -16.56 -27.04
CA VAL A 591 -12.87 -15.90 -25.87
C VAL A 591 -12.07 -14.66 -25.47
N TYR A 592 -10.75 -14.76 -25.34
CA TYR A 592 -9.92 -13.61 -24.99
C TYR A 592 -9.88 -12.55 -26.10
N VAL A 593 -9.89 -12.95 -27.38
CA VAL A 593 -10.03 -12.02 -28.51
C VAL A 593 -11.37 -11.26 -28.45
N ASN A 594 -12.46 -11.93 -28.06
CA ASN A 594 -13.76 -11.29 -27.90
C ASN A 594 -13.78 -10.28 -26.74
N ILE A 595 -13.17 -10.62 -25.60
CA ILE A 595 -12.99 -9.71 -24.46
C ILE A 595 -12.17 -8.49 -24.89
N PHE A 596 -11.05 -8.71 -25.58
CA PHE A 596 -10.20 -7.62 -26.07
C PHE A 596 -10.95 -6.70 -27.05
N ALA A 597 -11.64 -7.26 -28.04
CA ALA A 597 -12.46 -6.50 -28.97
C ALA A 597 -13.54 -5.67 -28.26
N LYS A 598 -14.14 -6.18 -27.17
CA LYS A 598 -15.12 -5.46 -26.36
C LYS A 598 -14.49 -4.27 -25.62
N ALA A 599 -13.28 -4.46 -25.06
CA ALA A 599 -12.53 -3.37 -24.43
C ALA A 599 -12.18 -2.28 -25.45
N VAL A 600 -11.68 -2.65 -26.64
CA VAL A 600 -11.38 -1.74 -27.74
C VAL A 600 -12.61 -0.94 -28.16
N ARG A 601 -13.74 -1.61 -28.41
CA ARG A 601 -15.00 -0.92 -28.78
C ARG A 601 -15.46 0.07 -27.72
N ARG A 602 -15.34 -0.29 -26.44
CA ARG A 602 -15.71 0.60 -25.32
C ARG A 602 -14.80 1.83 -25.26
N LEU A 603 -13.52 1.65 -25.52
CA LEU A 603 -12.55 2.74 -25.57
C LEU A 603 -12.82 3.66 -26.76
N ALA A 604 -12.93 3.10 -27.97
CA ALA A 604 -13.19 3.85 -29.20
C ALA A 604 -14.53 4.61 -29.18
N ALA A 605 -15.56 4.07 -28.52
CA ALA A 605 -16.85 4.75 -28.37
C ALA A 605 -16.76 6.01 -27.49
N LYS A 606 -15.78 6.08 -26.57
CA LYS A 606 -15.53 7.29 -25.78
C LYS A 606 -14.64 8.27 -26.52
N ASP A 607 -13.57 7.75 -27.11
CA ASP A 607 -12.59 8.51 -27.88
C ASP A 607 -11.86 7.55 -28.85
N PRO A 608 -12.09 7.65 -30.17
CA PRO A 608 -11.38 6.83 -31.16
C PRO A 608 -9.86 7.02 -31.17
N ALA A 609 -9.37 8.20 -30.74
CA ALA A 609 -7.95 8.51 -30.65
C ALA A 609 -7.32 8.02 -29.34
N ALA A 610 -8.12 7.61 -28.36
CA ALA A 610 -7.59 7.09 -27.10
C ALA A 610 -6.76 5.83 -27.36
N ARG A 611 -5.56 5.83 -26.79
CA ARG A 611 -4.58 4.76 -27.00
C ARG A 611 -4.65 3.70 -25.91
N LEU A 612 -4.52 2.45 -26.32
CA LEU A 612 -4.24 1.32 -25.42
C LEU A 612 -2.78 0.91 -25.54
N THR A 613 -2.24 0.34 -24.47
CA THR A 613 -0.88 -0.23 -24.45
C THR A 613 -0.99 -1.74 -24.46
N VAL A 614 -0.28 -2.38 -25.39
CA VAL A 614 -0.05 -3.82 -25.44
C VAL A 614 1.39 -4.06 -24.97
N SER A 615 1.60 -5.01 -24.08
CA SER A 615 2.94 -5.43 -23.64
C SER A 615 3.06 -6.93 -23.80
N GLU A 616 4.23 -7.42 -24.21
CA GLU A 616 4.47 -8.85 -24.28
C GLU A 616 4.29 -9.54 -22.92
N MET A 617 3.80 -10.77 -22.91
CA MET A 617 3.87 -11.63 -21.73
C MET A 617 5.26 -12.25 -21.65
N LEU A 618 5.99 -11.91 -20.58
CA LEU A 618 7.33 -12.41 -20.34
C LEU A 618 7.57 -12.55 -18.83
N PRO A 619 7.86 -13.76 -18.29
CA PRO A 619 7.90 -15.07 -18.95
C PRO A 619 6.58 -15.50 -19.58
N THR A 620 6.63 -16.37 -20.60
CA THR A 620 5.45 -17.12 -21.07
C THR A 620 5.13 -18.28 -20.12
N PRO A 621 3.93 -18.88 -20.17
CA PRO A 621 3.58 -20.02 -19.30
C PRO A 621 4.56 -21.20 -19.39
N GLU A 622 5.14 -21.43 -20.57
CA GLU A 622 6.10 -22.51 -20.82
C GLU A 622 7.47 -22.25 -20.15
N GLN A 623 7.75 -20.98 -19.81
CA GLN A 623 8.98 -20.50 -19.19
C GLN A 623 8.88 -20.39 -17.65
N ALA A 624 7.77 -20.83 -17.06
CA ALA A 624 7.58 -20.87 -15.62
C ALA A 624 8.41 -21.98 -14.96
N TRP A 625 9.15 -21.64 -13.92
CA TRP A 625 10.11 -22.53 -13.26
C TRP A 625 9.63 -23.08 -11.89
N LEU A 626 8.76 -22.36 -11.19
CA LEU A 626 8.27 -22.76 -9.87
C LEU A 626 7.26 -23.90 -10.01
N THR A 627 7.47 -24.98 -9.25
CA THR A 627 6.62 -26.17 -9.27
C THR A 627 6.00 -26.48 -7.90
N ASP A 628 4.85 -27.16 -7.90
CA ASP A 628 4.27 -27.78 -6.70
C ASP A 628 4.77 -29.22 -6.48
N ASP A 629 4.16 -29.94 -5.54
CA ASP A 629 4.46 -31.34 -5.23
C ASP A 629 3.95 -32.33 -6.30
N GLN A 630 3.19 -31.85 -7.30
CA GLN A 630 2.70 -32.62 -8.45
C GLN A 630 3.42 -32.29 -9.75
N GLY A 631 4.36 -31.34 -9.73
CA GLY A 631 5.11 -30.88 -10.90
C GLY A 631 4.36 -29.86 -11.78
N ASN A 632 3.21 -29.33 -11.32
CA ASN A 632 2.52 -28.24 -12.02
C ASN A 632 3.37 -26.97 -11.96
N ARG A 633 3.43 -26.23 -13.07
CA ARG A 633 4.23 -24.99 -13.18
C ARG A 633 3.38 -23.75 -12.91
N TYR A 634 3.96 -22.79 -12.20
CA TYR A 634 3.29 -21.55 -11.81
C TYR A 634 4.10 -20.33 -12.24
N THR A 635 3.41 -19.32 -12.78
CA THR A 635 3.98 -17.96 -12.80
C THR A 635 4.30 -17.56 -11.35
N SER A 636 5.46 -16.91 -11.18
CA SER A 636 5.92 -16.47 -9.87
C SER A 636 6.76 -15.20 -10.02
N GLU A 637 6.74 -14.41 -8.96
CA GLU A 637 7.45 -13.15 -8.85
C GLU A 637 8.19 -13.14 -7.51
N LEU A 638 9.48 -12.86 -7.58
CA LEU A 638 10.36 -12.70 -6.44
C LEU A 638 10.33 -11.22 -6.05
N ARG A 639 9.64 -10.93 -4.95
CA ARG A 639 9.54 -9.58 -4.40
C ARG A 639 10.66 -9.35 -3.39
N PHE A 640 11.53 -8.40 -3.69
CA PHE A 640 12.62 -8.00 -2.80
C PHE A 640 12.33 -6.65 -2.17
N VAL A 641 13.07 -6.34 -1.09
CA VAL A 641 13.15 -5.00 -0.52
C VAL A 641 14.62 -4.62 -0.52
N ALA A 642 14.98 -3.63 -1.35
CA ALA A 642 16.28 -3.00 -1.35
C ALA A 642 16.25 -1.76 -0.47
N VAL A 643 17.32 -1.58 0.32
CA VAL A 643 17.46 -0.47 1.27
C VAL A 643 18.65 0.36 0.84
N ASP A 644 18.39 1.63 0.52
CA ASP A 644 19.45 2.58 0.25
C ASP A 644 20.22 2.87 1.55
N GLN A 645 21.49 2.44 1.56
CA GLN A 645 22.44 2.67 2.66
C GLN A 645 23.19 4.00 2.51
N THR A 646 23.04 4.69 1.38
CA THR A 646 23.65 6.00 1.14
C THR A 646 22.80 7.15 1.69
N ALA A 647 21.51 6.91 1.90
CA ALA A 647 20.62 7.82 2.60
C ALA A 647 21.02 7.86 4.08
N VAL A 648 21.74 8.91 4.47
CA VAL A 648 22.18 9.11 5.86
C VAL A 648 20.97 9.45 6.72
N GLU A 649 20.67 8.63 7.74
CA GLU A 649 19.83 9.06 8.86
C GLU A 649 20.50 10.28 9.49
N GLN A 650 20.05 11.48 9.12
CA GLN A 650 20.41 12.66 9.87
C GLN A 650 19.53 12.68 11.10
N ALA A 651 19.87 11.85 12.09
CA ALA A 651 19.45 12.06 13.46
C ALA A 651 19.84 13.49 13.82
N VAL A 652 18.87 14.40 13.87
CA VAL A 652 19.06 15.71 14.46
C VAL A 652 19.30 15.42 15.95
N ALA A 653 20.57 15.50 16.36
CA ALA A 653 20.98 15.20 17.71
C ALA A 653 20.05 15.88 18.72
N ALA A 654 19.59 15.13 19.72
CA ALA A 654 18.86 15.70 20.84
C ALA A 654 19.68 16.86 21.43
N PRO A 655 19.08 18.03 21.72
CA PRO A 655 19.79 19.10 22.39
C PRO A 655 20.15 18.63 23.80
N GLY A 656 21.40 18.19 24.01
CA GLY A 656 21.87 17.72 25.31
C GLY A 656 23.19 16.95 25.37
N GLN A 657 23.84 16.62 24.26
CA GLN A 657 25.14 15.94 24.29
C GLN A 657 26.23 16.70 23.53
N LEU A 658 26.57 17.90 24.00
CA LEU A 658 27.86 18.51 23.71
C LEU A 658 28.41 19.18 24.98
N LYS A 659 29.37 18.46 25.60
CA LYS A 659 30.51 18.90 26.42
C LYS A 659 30.25 19.65 27.72
N GLU A 660 30.67 19.02 28.82
CA GLU A 660 31.75 19.57 29.67
C GLU A 660 32.60 18.41 30.22
N GLY A 661 33.72 18.19 29.53
CA GLY A 661 34.93 17.55 30.04
C GLY A 661 36.09 18.35 29.46
N GLU A 662 37.07 18.66 30.31
CA GLU A 662 38.21 19.59 30.15
C GLU A 662 37.99 21.02 30.70
N SER A 663 38.06 21.11 32.02
CA SER A 663 39.13 21.87 32.70
C SER A 663 39.42 21.27 34.06
#